data_AF-A0A6G0IH74-F1
#
_entry.id   AF-A0A6G0IH74-F1
#
_cell.length_a   1.000
_cell.length_b   1.000
_cell.length_c   1.000
_cell.angle_alpha   90.00
_cell.angle_beta   90.00
_cell.angle_gamma   90.00
#
_symmetry.space_group_name_H-M   'P 1'
#
loop_
_entity.id
_entity.type
_entity.pdbx_description
1 polymer ?
#
loop_
_entity_poly.entity_id
_entity_poly.type
_entity_poly.pdbx_seq_one_letter_code
_entity_poly.pdbx_strand_id
1 'polypeptide(L)'
;MMMLQDGSTQLLCLTASSGVPLFTRGASKQLPFSVIGSLNGVHMFGGGQGVVLSCCETEDGGKVVWRVFHDSVMLIAVAAGGQGGAGRSSSSSSKEVEARLQRLLENVWSCMVLVLGQDELANVRNVERLKRDLRSCFGLIDQLLEDRHEGILGNLTHCADSLLPPNPALLQDAVQGFAQAADSEFGCLVVHGRIAAATEKWWRLAPQEVVLLSALMRFLSASGSSSCDYPVFLPHGSPTVAHRLLRFHLLPGADVCVLCGPTPSLHRAESGLVVRFWTPLVETLRDCLAVGERCLPGSVSLRPDVLALLLINHRCWELLKLFYIFSTTRYFTQEETLCVSPEERAQRGNTEDFVLGFSHQPLQCYLVSEECKSYGLQTPQHQLFLLIPLSVPTFALPSRALSSLSATRRGVPKEKMTENGVSPRAKVLTIDTMNPTVKKVEYAVRGPIVQRAVELERELSEGMKKPFAEVIKANIGDAHAMGQQPITFFRQVLALCSYPELLNDSTFPEDAKSRARRILQSCGGNSMGSYSASQGIDSVRQDVARYIERRDGGVPCDPDNIYLTTGASDGIVTMLKLLVCGEGETRTGVMISIPQYPLYSAALAELGAVQINYYLNEEKCWSLDISELQRALDEARHHCNPRALCIINPGNPTGQVQSRECIEDVIRFAAKERLFLMADEVYQDNVYADGCHFHSFKKVLFEMGPEYSNTVELASFHSTSKCYMGECGFRGGYMEIINMDSEVKAQLTKLVSVRLCPPVPGQALMDLVVNPPQPGEPSV
;
A
#
# COMPACT_ATOMS: atom_id res chain seq x y z
N MET A 1 32.62 -11.00 -36.01
CA MET A 1 33.29 -10.63 -34.74
C MET A 1 34.05 -11.86 -34.21
N MET A 2 35.07 -12.36 -34.94
CA MET A 2 35.61 -13.72 -34.79
C MET A 2 36.71 -13.90 -33.71
N MET A 3 36.53 -13.39 -32.48
CA MET A 3 37.60 -13.52 -31.46
C MET A 3 37.18 -14.05 -30.08
N LEU A 4 35.90 -14.34 -29.85
CA LEU A 4 35.43 -14.85 -28.56
C LEU A 4 35.09 -16.34 -28.65
N GLN A 5 35.50 -17.11 -27.63
CA GLN A 5 35.09 -18.52 -27.48
C GLN A 5 33.59 -18.59 -27.19
N ASP A 6 32.95 -19.67 -27.62
CA ASP A 6 31.53 -19.88 -27.46
C ASP A 6 31.10 -19.79 -25.97
N GLY A 7 30.06 -19.02 -25.67
CA GLY A 7 29.58 -18.77 -24.30
C GLY A 7 30.43 -17.85 -23.41
N SER A 8 31.48 -17.21 -23.95
CA SER A 8 32.33 -16.30 -23.17
C SER A 8 31.83 -14.84 -23.16
N THR A 9 31.98 -14.16 -22.02
CA THR A 9 31.65 -12.74 -21.85
C THR A 9 32.92 -11.91 -21.70
N GLN A 10 32.97 -10.76 -22.36
CA GLN A 10 34.03 -9.79 -22.28
C GLN A 10 33.49 -8.43 -21.81
N LEU A 11 34.19 -7.83 -20.86
CA LEU A 11 33.81 -6.59 -20.20
C LEU A 11 34.85 -5.51 -20.51
N LEU A 12 34.37 -4.35 -20.94
CA LEU A 12 35.17 -3.16 -21.18
C LEU A 12 34.70 -2.02 -20.27
N CYS A 13 35.66 -1.25 -19.76
CA CYS A 13 35.40 -0.05 -18.97
C CYS A 13 36.14 1.12 -19.60
N LEU A 14 35.40 2.17 -19.97
CA LEU A 14 35.90 3.38 -20.64
C LEU A 14 35.48 4.62 -19.84
N THR A 15 36.20 5.73 -19.98
CA THR A 15 35.69 7.05 -19.55
C THR A 15 34.51 7.46 -20.44
N ALA A 16 33.41 7.92 -19.88
CA ALA A 16 32.20 8.25 -20.65
C ALA A 16 32.38 9.45 -21.61
N SER A 17 33.17 10.46 -21.22
CA SER A 17 33.37 11.68 -22.02
C SER A 17 34.46 11.55 -23.10
N SER A 18 35.58 10.87 -22.79
CA SER A 18 36.73 10.78 -23.69
C SER A 18 36.92 9.43 -24.39
N GLY A 19 36.14 8.40 -24.01
CA GLY A 19 36.28 7.04 -24.55
C GLY A 19 37.61 6.35 -24.21
N VAL A 20 38.41 6.89 -23.30
CA VAL A 20 39.71 6.32 -22.91
C VAL A 20 39.49 5.01 -22.16
N PRO A 21 40.13 3.89 -22.58
CA PRO A 21 39.97 2.61 -21.91
C PRO A 21 40.63 2.60 -20.54
N LEU A 22 39.84 2.24 -19.52
CA LEU A 22 40.27 2.05 -18.13
C LEU A 22 40.74 0.59 -17.90
N PHE A 23 39.92 -0.39 -18.30
CA PHE A 23 40.32 -1.81 -18.28
C PHE A 23 39.51 -2.67 -19.25
N THR A 24 39.99 -3.89 -19.47
CA THR A 24 39.27 -4.95 -20.19
C THR A 24 39.47 -6.28 -19.45
N ARG A 25 38.40 -7.02 -19.17
CA ARG A 25 38.40 -8.33 -18.47
C ARG A 25 37.48 -9.33 -19.18
N GLY A 26 37.65 -10.62 -18.93
CA GLY A 26 36.90 -11.70 -19.59
C GLY A 26 37.78 -12.57 -20.48
N ALA A 27 37.22 -13.13 -21.56
CA ALA A 27 37.89 -14.08 -22.44
C ALA A 27 39.33 -13.69 -22.83
N SER A 28 40.20 -14.70 -22.99
CA SER A 28 41.68 -14.64 -22.95
C SER A 28 42.42 -13.79 -24.01
N LYS A 29 41.73 -12.96 -24.81
CA LYS A 29 42.35 -12.00 -25.74
C LYS A 29 41.80 -10.59 -25.54
N GLN A 30 42.71 -9.63 -25.34
CA GLN A 30 42.39 -8.20 -25.31
C GLN A 30 41.82 -7.78 -26.68
N LEU A 31 40.68 -7.08 -26.68
CA LEU A 31 40.07 -6.59 -27.94
C LEU A 31 40.99 -5.59 -28.64
N PRO A 32 41.07 -5.61 -29.98
CA PRO A 32 41.80 -4.61 -30.73
C PRO A 32 41.29 -3.20 -30.43
N PHE A 33 42.18 -2.22 -30.34
CA PHE A 33 41.82 -0.82 -30.05
C PHE A 33 40.81 -0.25 -31.06
N SER A 34 40.85 -0.71 -32.31
CA SER A 34 39.86 -0.37 -33.35
C SER A 34 38.44 -0.81 -32.99
N VAL A 35 38.27 -1.99 -32.38
CA VAL A 35 36.96 -2.50 -31.95
C VAL A 35 36.44 -1.68 -30.77
N ILE A 36 37.31 -1.37 -29.80
CA ILE A 36 36.96 -0.51 -28.66
C ILE A 36 36.52 0.87 -29.14
N GLY A 37 37.26 1.45 -30.08
CA GLY A 37 36.93 2.74 -30.70
C GLY A 37 35.58 2.74 -31.41
N SER A 38 35.27 1.68 -32.17
CA SER A 38 33.97 1.54 -32.85
C SER A 38 32.81 1.40 -31.87
N LEU A 39 32.96 0.59 -30.82
CA LEU A 39 31.92 0.41 -29.79
C LEU A 39 31.64 1.72 -29.03
N ASN A 40 32.67 2.52 -28.76
CA ASN A 40 32.50 3.85 -28.18
C ASN A 40 31.88 4.84 -29.17
N GLY A 41 32.26 4.78 -30.45
CA GLY A 41 31.72 5.64 -31.51
C GLY A 41 30.22 5.45 -31.73
N VAL A 42 29.74 4.21 -31.71
CA VAL A 42 28.30 3.89 -31.82
C VAL A 42 27.51 4.51 -30.67
N HIS A 43 28.02 4.40 -29.43
CA HIS A 43 27.42 5.05 -28.26
C HIS A 43 27.39 6.57 -28.39
N MET A 44 28.51 7.20 -28.73
CA MET A 44 28.61 8.66 -28.85
C MET A 44 27.73 9.23 -29.97
N PHE A 45 27.58 8.50 -31.08
CA PHE A 45 26.67 8.89 -32.16
C PHE A 45 25.21 8.90 -31.70
N GLY A 46 24.77 7.88 -30.96
CA GLY A 46 23.43 7.84 -30.37
C GLY A 46 23.21 8.99 -29.38
N GLY A 47 24.18 9.21 -28.48
CA GLY A 47 24.12 10.30 -27.50
C GLY A 47 24.02 11.69 -28.14
N GLY A 48 24.73 11.94 -29.24
CA GLY A 48 24.65 13.20 -29.99
C GLY A 48 23.29 13.46 -30.64
N GLN A 49 22.45 12.43 -30.78
CA GLN A 49 21.07 12.51 -31.30
C GLN A 49 20.01 12.43 -30.20
N GLY A 50 20.41 12.45 -28.92
CA GLY A 50 19.50 12.29 -27.79
C GLY A 50 18.94 10.87 -27.62
N VAL A 51 19.59 9.85 -28.19
CA VAL A 51 19.15 8.46 -28.16
C VAL A 51 20.07 7.64 -27.24
N VAL A 52 19.47 6.89 -26.30
CA VAL A 52 20.21 5.98 -25.40
C VAL A 52 20.20 4.57 -26.00
N LEU A 53 21.39 4.03 -26.29
CA LEU A 53 21.55 2.67 -26.78
C LEU A 53 21.60 1.67 -25.62
N SER A 54 20.63 0.76 -25.56
CA SER A 54 20.53 -0.25 -24.50
C SER A 54 21.23 -1.57 -24.86
N CYS A 55 20.97 -2.15 -26.03
CA CYS A 55 21.53 -3.42 -26.50
C CYS A 55 21.68 -3.45 -28.03
N CYS A 56 22.63 -4.22 -28.52
CA CYS A 56 22.84 -4.51 -29.95
C CYS A 56 23.09 -6.02 -30.13
N GLU A 57 22.60 -6.58 -31.23
CA GLU A 57 22.79 -7.97 -31.61
C GLU A 57 23.61 -8.02 -32.90
N THR A 58 24.63 -8.87 -32.93
CA THR A 58 25.49 -9.08 -34.10
C THR A 58 24.90 -10.16 -35.01
N GLU A 59 25.25 -10.15 -36.30
CA GLU A 59 24.84 -11.20 -37.26
C GLU A 59 25.21 -12.62 -36.82
N ASP A 60 26.30 -12.77 -36.04
CA ASP A 60 26.75 -14.05 -35.48
C ASP A 60 25.98 -14.46 -34.18
N GLY A 61 24.90 -13.76 -33.81
CA GLY A 61 24.11 -14.00 -32.61
C GLY A 61 24.73 -13.52 -31.29
N GLY A 62 25.89 -12.83 -31.34
CA GLY A 62 26.50 -12.18 -30.18
C GLY A 62 25.73 -10.94 -29.73
N LYS A 63 25.85 -10.60 -28.44
CA LYS A 63 25.16 -9.45 -27.83
C LYS A 63 26.12 -8.44 -27.24
N VAL A 64 25.77 -7.16 -27.36
CA VAL A 64 26.51 -6.05 -26.76
C VAL A 64 25.55 -5.15 -25.98
N VAL A 65 25.90 -4.85 -24.73
CA VAL A 65 25.12 -3.98 -23.84
C VAL A 65 26.02 -2.86 -23.33
N TRP A 66 25.49 -1.64 -23.30
CA TRP A 66 26.18 -0.44 -22.80
C TRP A 66 25.46 0.11 -21.58
N ARG A 67 26.22 0.67 -20.64
CA ARG A 67 25.66 1.48 -19.55
C ARG A 67 26.63 2.55 -19.10
N VAL A 68 26.13 3.78 -19.01
CA VAL A 68 26.87 4.93 -18.48
C VAL A 68 26.46 5.17 -17.04
N PHE A 69 27.44 5.40 -16.18
CA PHE A 69 27.26 5.69 -14.76
C PHE A 69 27.85 7.06 -14.44
N HIS A 70 27.03 7.93 -13.84
CA HIS A 70 27.40 9.29 -13.39
C HIS A 70 28.09 10.16 -14.46
N ASP A 71 27.78 9.93 -15.74
CA ASP A 71 28.42 10.59 -16.89
C ASP A 71 29.96 10.54 -16.89
N SER A 72 30.55 9.64 -16.09
CA SER A 72 31.99 9.56 -15.85
C SER A 72 32.60 8.28 -16.41
N VAL A 73 31.93 7.14 -16.22
CA VAL A 73 32.39 5.81 -16.61
C VAL A 73 31.31 5.11 -17.44
N MET A 74 31.74 4.48 -18.53
CA MET A 74 30.92 3.63 -19.38
C MET A 74 31.41 2.18 -19.28
N LEU A 75 30.49 1.27 -18.96
CA LEU A 75 30.75 -0.16 -19.03
C LEU A 75 30.07 -0.76 -20.25
N ILE A 76 30.78 -1.66 -20.92
CA ILE A 76 30.31 -2.37 -22.11
C ILE A 76 30.53 -3.86 -21.90
N ALA A 77 29.47 -4.66 -22.01
CA ALA A 77 29.56 -6.12 -21.94
C ALA A 77 29.25 -6.74 -23.31
N VAL A 78 30.10 -7.66 -23.74
CA VAL A 78 30.05 -8.34 -25.03
C VAL A 78 29.98 -9.84 -24.78
N ALA A 79 28.93 -10.51 -25.24
CA ALA A 79 28.81 -11.97 -25.21
C ALA A 79 28.91 -12.55 -26.63
N ALA A 80 29.65 -13.65 -26.78
CA ALA A 80 29.71 -14.41 -28.02
C ALA A 80 28.39 -15.14 -28.31
N GLY A 81 27.96 -15.15 -29.57
CA GLY A 81 26.89 -16.02 -30.05
C GLY A 81 27.42 -17.41 -30.37
N GLY A 82 26.65 -18.45 -30.08
CA GLY A 82 27.09 -19.83 -30.29
C GLY A 82 26.88 -20.33 -31.71
N GLN A 83 27.83 -21.12 -32.20
CA GLN A 83 27.72 -21.82 -33.49
C GLN A 83 26.78 -23.02 -33.37
N GLY A 84 25.49 -22.75 -33.13
CA GLY A 84 24.41 -23.72 -33.28
C GLY A 84 23.65 -23.45 -34.57
N GLY A 85 23.71 -24.40 -35.50
CA GLY A 85 23.11 -24.44 -36.84
C GLY A 85 21.96 -23.46 -37.16
N ALA A 86 22.08 -22.86 -38.34
CA ALA A 86 21.00 -22.13 -39.02
C ALA A 86 19.68 -22.90 -38.96
N GLY A 87 18.72 -22.36 -38.20
CA GLY A 87 17.37 -22.90 -38.06
C GLY A 87 17.03 -23.23 -36.61
N ARG A 88 16.27 -22.32 -35.98
CA ARG A 88 15.72 -22.38 -34.60
C ARG A 88 16.60 -21.76 -33.51
N SER A 89 16.86 -20.45 -33.58
CA SER A 89 17.03 -19.66 -32.36
C SER A 89 15.66 -19.09 -31.98
N SER A 90 15.09 -19.61 -30.89
CA SER A 90 13.89 -19.03 -30.29
C SER A 90 14.19 -17.59 -29.83
N SER A 91 13.26 -16.67 -30.06
CA SER A 91 13.34 -15.27 -29.60
C SER A 91 13.47 -15.13 -28.07
N SER A 92 13.31 -16.23 -27.31
CA SER A 92 13.41 -16.29 -25.85
C SER A 92 14.85 -16.30 -25.31
N SER A 93 15.82 -16.90 -26.02
CA SER A 93 17.22 -16.98 -25.54
C SER A 93 17.97 -15.65 -25.65
N SER A 94 17.62 -14.83 -26.66
CA SER A 94 18.19 -13.50 -26.88
C SER A 94 17.93 -12.58 -25.67
N LYS A 95 16.71 -12.55 -25.12
CA LYS A 95 16.38 -11.72 -23.94
C LYS A 95 17.07 -12.17 -22.64
N GLU A 96 17.31 -13.48 -22.48
CA GLU A 96 18.02 -14.03 -21.31
C GLU A 96 19.45 -13.50 -21.22
N VAL A 97 20.19 -13.58 -22.34
CA VAL A 97 21.57 -13.10 -22.41
C VAL A 97 21.65 -11.61 -22.13
N GLU A 98 20.71 -10.82 -22.66
CA GLU A 98 20.65 -9.38 -22.41
C GLU A 98 20.43 -9.03 -20.93
N ALA A 99 19.46 -9.66 -20.27
CA ALA A 99 19.19 -9.42 -18.85
C ALA A 99 20.39 -9.80 -17.97
N ARG A 100 21.08 -10.91 -18.29
CA ARG A 100 22.31 -11.31 -17.61
C ARG A 100 23.43 -10.29 -17.79
N LEU A 101 23.63 -9.77 -18.99
CA LEU A 101 24.66 -8.77 -19.28
C LEU A 101 24.34 -7.44 -18.60
N GLN A 102 23.08 -6.97 -18.61
CA GLN A 102 22.67 -5.77 -17.89
C GLN A 102 22.94 -5.89 -16.38
N ARG A 103 22.60 -7.05 -15.80
CA ARG A 103 22.85 -7.34 -14.39
C ARG A 103 24.35 -7.40 -14.06
N LEU A 104 25.15 -7.99 -14.95
CA LEU A 104 26.60 -8.00 -14.82
C LEU A 104 27.16 -6.57 -14.79
N LEU A 105 26.70 -5.67 -15.67
CA LEU A 105 27.13 -4.26 -15.66
C LEU A 105 26.80 -3.54 -14.35
N GLU A 106 25.60 -3.78 -13.79
CA GLU A 106 25.20 -3.23 -12.49
C GLU A 106 26.08 -3.74 -11.35
N ASN A 107 26.35 -5.04 -11.31
CA ASN A 107 27.18 -5.66 -10.29
C ASN A 107 28.63 -5.21 -10.38
N VAL A 108 29.18 -5.04 -11.59
CA VAL A 108 30.53 -4.53 -11.80
C VAL A 108 30.66 -3.08 -11.32
N TRP A 109 29.71 -2.21 -11.68
CA TRP A 109 29.71 -0.83 -11.19
C TRP A 109 29.64 -0.79 -9.65
N SER A 110 28.70 -1.53 -9.07
CA SER A 110 28.54 -1.58 -7.62
C SER A 110 29.74 -2.21 -6.91
N CYS A 111 30.43 -3.15 -7.55
CA CYS A 111 31.70 -3.70 -7.08
C CYS A 111 32.82 -2.65 -7.09
N MET A 112 32.90 -1.83 -8.14
CA MET A 112 33.87 -0.73 -8.20
C MET A 112 33.60 0.29 -7.09
N VAL A 113 32.33 0.64 -6.86
CA VAL A 113 31.93 1.52 -5.74
C VAL A 113 32.28 0.87 -4.41
N LEU A 114 32.01 -0.43 -4.22
CA LEU A 114 32.30 -1.15 -2.98
C LEU A 114 33.76 -1.04 -2.54
N VAL A 115 34.70 -1.08 -3.48
CA VAL A 115 36.14 -1.10 -3.20
C VAL A 115 36.77 0.30 -3.22
N LEU A 116 36.35 1.19 -4.14
CA LEU A 116 37.00 2.50 -4.35
C LEU A 116 36.20 3.69 -3.83
N GLY A 117 34.89 3.52 -3.62
CA GLY A 117 33.96 4.61 -3.32
C GLY A 117 33.46 5.33 -4.57
N GLN A 118 32.26 5.90 -4.48
CA GLN A 118 31.59 6.54 -5.61
C GLN A 118 32.29 7.84 -6.04
N ASP A 119 32.85 8.61 -5.11
CA ASP A 119 33.44 9.93 -5.43
C ASP A 119 34.66 9.82 -6.37
N GLU A 120 35.51 8.81 -6.17
CA GLU A 120 36.67 8.54 -7.03
C GLU A 120 36.25 8.09 -8.45
N LEU A 121 35.07 7.46 -8.58
CA LEU A 121 34.53 6.98 -9.85
C LEU A 121 33.70 8.03 -10.59
N ALA A 122 32.93 8.85 -9.88
CA ALA A 122 32.11 9.91 -10.44
C ALA A 122 32.96 11.12 -10.89
N ASN A 123 34.03 11.44 -10.16
CA ASN A 123 34.86 12.62 -10.41
C ASN A 123 36.28 12.24 -10.87
N VAL A 124 36.41 11.63 -12.05
CA VAL A 124 37.70 11.16 -12.57
C VAL A 124 38.64 12.34 -12.91
N ARG A 125 39.52 12.71 -11.97
CA ARG A 125 40.52 13.78 -12.16
C ARG A 125 41.79 13.31 -12.86
N ASN A 126 42.20 12.06 -12.63
CA ASN A 126 43.42 11.49 -13.21
C ASN A 126 43.16 10.04 -13.64
N VAL A 127 43.14 9.82 -14.95
CA VAL A 127 42.81 8.52 -15.57
C VAL A 127 43.84 7.44 -15.23
N GLU A 128 45.14 7.78 -15.20
CA GLU A 128 46.20 6.81 -14.89
C GLU A 128 46.19 6.37 -13.42
N ARG A 129 45.86 7.30 -12.51
CA ARG A 129 45.62 6.96 -11.11
C ARG A 129 44.42 6.02 -10.96
N LEU A 130 43.30 6.35 -11.60
CA LEU A 130 42.10 5.51 -11.57
C LEU A 130 42.36 4.10 -12.12
N LYS A 131 43.08 3.97 -13.25
CA LYS A 131 43.50 2.67 -13.80
C LYS A 131 44.29 1.82 -12.81
N ARG A 132 45.17 2.44 -12.03
CA ARG A 132 45.95 1.76 -10.99
C ARG A 132 45.05 1.29 -9.85
N ASP A 133 44.17 2.16 -9.39
CA ASP A 133 43.32 1.91 -8.23
C ASP A 133 42.26 0.82 -8.57
N LEU A 134 41.74 0.78 -9.80
CA LEU A 134 40.82 -0.25 -10.31
C LEU A 134 41.38 -1.68 -10.31
N ARG A 135 42.71 -1.85 -10.25
CA ARG A 135 43.32 -3.20 -10.16
C ARG A 135 42.87 -3.95 -8.91
N SER A 136 42.52 -3.24 -7.85
CA SER A 136 41.98 -3.81 -6.61
C SER A 136 40.62 -4.50 -6.80
N CYS A 137 39.85 -4.10 -7.82
CA CYS A 137 38.53 -4.64 -8.12
C CYS A 137 38.58 -5.87 -9.02
N PHE A 138 39.71 -6.13 -9.72
CA PHE A 138 39.76 -7.12 -10.78
C PHE A 138 39.42 -8.52 -10.31
N GLY A 139 39.92 -8.95 -9.15
CA GLY A 139 39.62 -10.29 -8.63
C GLY A 139 38.14 -10.54 -8.36
N LEU A 140 37.40 -9.53 -7.90
CA LEU A 140 35.94 -9.62 -7.72
C LEU A 140 35.21 -9.58 -9.06
N ILE A 141 35.65 -8.73 -9.98
CA ILE A 141 35.08 -8.63 -11.33
C ILE A 141 35.25 -9.96 -12.08
N ASP A 142 36.39 -10.63 -11.94
CA ASP A 142 36.62 -11.94 -12.55
C ASP A 142 35.68 -13.01 -11.98
N GLN A 143 35.48 -13.02 -10.66
CA GLN A 143 34.50 -13.92 -10.04
C GLN A 143 33.07 -13.69 -10.54
N LEU A 144 32.71 -12.44 -10.83
CA LEU A 144 31.41 -12.10 -11.45
C LEU A 144 31.33 -12.54 -12.92
N LEU A 145 32.46 -12.57 -13.63
CA LEU A 145 32.54 -12.98 -15.05
C LEU A 145 32.62 -14.51 -15.23
N GLU A 146 33.14 -15.24 -14.24
CA GLU A 146 33.41 -16.68 -14.36
C GLU A 146 32.15 -17.57 -14.28
N ASP A 147 30.98 -17.04 -13.87
CA ASP A 147 29.59 -17.59 -13.95
C ASP A 147 29.39 -19.12 -13.74
N ARG A 148 30.37 -19.83 -13.15
CA ARG A 148 30.44 -21.30 -13.07
C ARG A 148 30.72 -21.81 -11.66
N HIS A 149 30.17 -21.16 -10.64
CA HIS A 149 30.08 -21.79 -9.33
C HIS A 149 28.72 -22.49 -9.20
N GLU A 150 28.73 -23.82 -9.28
CA GLU A 150 27.53 -24.65 -9.18
C GLU A 150 26.74 -24.29 -7.90
N GLY A 151 25.51 -23.79 -8.10
CA GLY A 151 24.55 -23.55 -7.02
C GLY A 151 24.61 -22.19 -6.31
N ILE A 152 25.19 -21.14 -6.89
CA ILE A 152 25.12 -19.75 -6.38
C ILE A 152 24.42 -18.88 -7.43
N LEU A 153 23.30 -18.24 -7.07
CA LEU A 153 22.46 -17.49 -8.00
C LEU A 153 22.25 -16.02 -7.59
N GLY A 154 22.85 -15.58 -6.48
CA GLY A 154 22.67 -14.23 -5.96
C GLY A 154 23.08 -13.12 -6.92
N ASN A 155 24.10 -13.35 -7.74
CA ASN A 155 24.55 -12.38 -8.75
C ASN A 155 23.47 -12.06 -9.79
N LEU A 156 22.64 -13.05 -10.15
CA LEU A 156 21.55 -12.90 -11.11
C LEU A 156 20.27 -12.41 -10.43
N THR A 157 19.95 -13.02 -9.29
CA THR A 157 18.68 -12.81 -8.59
C THR A 157 18.66 -11.56 -7.72
N HIS A 158 19.81 -11.00 -7.32
CA HIS A 158 19.89 -10.05 -6.20
C HIS A 158 19.35 -10.59 -4.88
N CYS A 159 19.25 -11.90 -4.71
CA CYS A 159 18.99 -12.53 -3.43
C CYS A 159 20.31 -12.97 -2.79
N ALA A 160 20.39 -12.89 -1.46
CA ALA A 160 21.49 -13.54 -0.77
C ALA A 160 21.36 -15.06 -0.85
N ASP A 161 22.40 -15.76 -1.32
CA ASP A 161 22.45 -17.21 -1.24
C ASP A 161 22.64 -17.62 0.23
N SER A 162 21.70 -18.40 0.77
CA SER A 162 21.69 -18.80 2.18
C SER A 162 21.74 -20.32 2.33
N LEU A 163 22.33 -20.77 3.43
CA LEU A 163 22.42 -22.17 3.84
C LEU A 163 21.59 -22.37 5.12
N LEU A 164 20.86 -23.47 5.21
CA LEU A 164 20.13 -23.84 6.43
C LEU A 164 21.03 -24.70 7.34
N PRO A 165 21.61 -24.14 8.41
CA PRO A 165 22.47 -24.91 9.29
C PRO A 165 21.65 -25.91 10.14
N PRO A 166 22.26 -27.01 10.62
CA PRO A 166 21.58 -27.99 11.48
C PRO A 166 21.11 -27.40 12.82
N ASN A 167 21.86 -26.44 13.37
CA ASN A 167 21.56 -25.76 14.65
C ASN A 167 21.48 -24.23 14.45
N PRO A 168 20.39 -23.71 13.83
CA PRO A 168 20.30 -22.30 13.43
C PRO A 168 20.23 -21.33 14.62
N ALA A 169 19.54 -21.69 15.70
CA ALA A 169 19.37 -20.81 16.86
C ALA A 169 20.71 -20.47 17.53
N LEU A 170 21.54 -21.50 17.74
CA LEU A 170 22.82 -21.36 18.42
C LEU A 170 23.84 -20.55 17.59
N LEU A 171 23.83 -20.70 16.25
CA LEU A 171 24.66 -19.86 15.38
C LEU A 171 24.15 -18.42 15.27
N GLN A 172 22.83 -18.23 15.27
CA GLN A 172 22.22 -16.90 15.25
C GLN A 172 22.57 -16.12 16.53
N ASP A 173 22.47 -16.76 17.69
CA ASP A 173 22.85 -16.16 18.98
C ASP A 173 24.34 -15.82 19.02
N ALA A 174 25.18 -16.69 18.44
CA ALA A 174 26.62 -16.46 18.33
C ALA A 174 26.95 -15.25 17.45
N VAL A 175 26.32 -15.13 16.27
CA VAL A 175 26.51 -13.98 15.38
C VAL A 175 26.03 -12.69 16.03
N GLN A 176 24.87 -12.71 16.68
CA GLN A 176 24.30 -11.54 17.37
C GLN A 176 25.21 -11.09 18.52
N GLY A 177 25.64 -12.03 19.37
CA GLY A 177 26.53 -11.76 20.49
C GLY A 177 27.92 -11.31 20.04
N PHE A 178 28.45 -11.89 18.95
CA PHE A 178 29.72 -11.49 18.36
C PHE A 178 29.67 -10.07 17.79
N ALA A 179 28.62 -9.74 17.02
CA ALA A 179 28.44 -8.40 16.45
C ALA A 179 28.30 -7.34 17.56
N GLN A 180 27.47 -7.61 18.57
CA GLN A 180 27.29 -6.72 19.71
C GLN A 180 28.58 -6.53 20.51
N ALA A 181 29.36 -7.60 20.74
CA ALA A 181 30.64 -7.50 21.43
C ALA A 181 31.73 -6.80 20.59
N ALA A 182 31.58 -6.81 19.27
CA ALA A 182 32.39 -6.06 18.33
C ALA A 182 31.85 -4.64 18.06
N ASP A 183 30.93 -4.12 18.89
CA ASP A 183 30.34 -2.78 18.75
C ASP A 183 29.81 -2.49 17.34
N SER A 184 29.25 -3.53 16.72
CA SER A 184 28.70 -3.51 15.37
C SER A 184 27.26 -4.00 15.38
N GLU A 185 26.41 -3.31 14.64
CA GLU A 185 25.05 -3.78 14.37
C GLU A 185 24.98 -4.79 13.21
N PHE A 186 26.07 -4.94 12.45
CA PHE A 186 26.13 -5.67 11.18
C PHE A 186 27.10 -6.85 11.28
N GLY A 187 26.61 -8.03 11.64
CA GLY A 187 27.39 -9.27 11.65
C GLY A 187 26.80 -10.35 10.74
N CYS A 188 27.67 -11.17 10.14
CA CYS A 188 27.30 -12.27 9.24
C CYS A 188 28.28 -13.44 9.34
N LEU A 189 27.75 -14.66 9.35
CA LEU A 189 28.46 -15.93 9.23
C LEU A 189 28.23 -16.52 7.83
N VAL A 190 29.32 -16.77 7.12
CA VAL A 190 29.32 -17.32 5.76
C VAL A 190 29.99 -18.69 5.76
N VAL A 191 29.31 -19.66 5.15
CA VAL A 191 29.78 -21.05 4.99
C VAL A 191 29.71 -21.42 3.51
N HIS A 192 30.83 -21.87 2.92
CA HIS A 192 30.98 -22.12 1.48
C HIS A 192 30.50 -20.96 0.59
N GLY A 193 30.69 -19.72 1.05
CA GLY A 193 30.26 -18.53 0.32
C GLY A 193 28.75 -18.28 0.33
N ARG A 194 27.98 -18.94 1.20
CA ARG A 194 26.55 -18.73 1.45
C ARG A 194 26.32 -18.26 2.89
N ILE A 195 25.32 -17.42 3.12
CA ILE A 195 25.02 -16.90 4.46
C ILE A 195 24.32 -17.97 5.30
N ALA A 196 24.95 -18.39 6.40
CA ALA A 196 24.40 -19.36 7.33
C ALA A 196 23.62 -18.70 8.48
N ALA A 197 24.07 -17.53 8.94
CA ALA A 197 23.39 -16.72 9.95
C ALA A 197 23.84 -15.26 9.83
N ALA A 198 22.95 -14.30 10.08
CA ALA A 198 23.32 -12.88 10.07
C ALA A 198 22.38 -12.06 10.98
N THR A 199 22.90 -10.93 11.48
CA THR A 199 22.14 -9.94 12.27
C THR A 199 20.97 -9.34 11.49
N GLU A 200 19.95 -8.84 12.20
CA GLU A 200 18.77 -8.24 11.54
C GLU A 200 19.14 -7.05 10.63
N LYS A 201 20.09 -6.21 11.05
CA LYS A 201 20.53 -5.04 10.28
C LYS A 201 21.30 -5.42 9.03
N TRP A 202 22.04 -6.54 9.05
CA TRP A 202 22.67 -7.10 7.85
C TRP A 202 21.65 -7.45 6.77
N TRP A 203 20.52 -8.07 7.15
CA TRP A 203 19.43 -8.38 6.22
C TRP A 203 18.67 -7.16 5.71
N ARG A 204 18.86 -5.98 6.32
CA ARG A 204 18.27 -4.70 5.88
C ARG A 204 19.17 -3.92 4.92
N LEU A 205 20.40 -4.38 4.68
CA LEU A 205 21.26 -3.83 3.62
C LEU A 205 20.58 -4.01 2.25
N ALA A 206 20.95 -3.17 1.27
CA ALA A 206 20.36 -3.31 -0.05
C ALA A 206 20.74 -4.70 -0.63
N PRO A 207 19.84 -5.38 -1.37
CA PRO A 207 20.06 -6.78 -1.74
C PRO A 207 21.36 -7.00 -2.55
N GLN A 208 21.72 -6.03 -3.39
CA GLN A 208 22.97 -6.04 -4.14
C GLN A 208 24.22 -5.93 -3.24
N GLU A 209 24.14 -5.20 -2.13
CA GLU A 209 25.23 -5.06 -1.16
C GLU A 209 25.49 -6.40 -0.47
N VAL A 210 24.44 -7.12 -0.08
CA VAL A 210 24.56 -8.44 0.56
C VAL A 210 25.21 -9.45 -0.39
N VAL A 211 24.84 -9.43 -1.67
CA VAL A 211 25.43 -10.28 -2.71
C VAL A 211 26.92 -9.96 -2.91
N LEU A 212 27.26 -8.68 -3.05
CA LEU A 212 28.65 -8.26 -3.29
C LEU A 212 29.53 -8.45 -2.06
N LEU A 213 29.02 -8.23 -0.84
CA LEU A 213 29.75 -8.54 0.40
C LEU A 213 30.01 -10.04 0.53
N SER A 214 29.05 -10.89 0.16
CA SER A 214 29.23 -12.34 0.14
C SER A 214 30.28 -12.79 -0.90
N ALA A 215 30.29 -12.13 -2.07
CA ALA A 215 31.31 -12.35 -3.10
C ALA A 215 32.70 -11.88 -2.63
N LEU A 216 32.79 -10.71 -2.01
CA LEU A 216 34.01 -10.18 -1.42
C LEU A 216 34.58 -11.12 -0.35
N MET A 217 33.74 -11.63 0.54
CA MET A 217 34.17 -12.60 1.54
C MET A 217 34.73 -13.87 0.89
N ARG A 218 34.08 -14.38 -0.17
CA ARG A 218 34.57 -15.55 -0.90
C ARG A 218 35.94 -15.31 -1.53
N PHE A 219 36.13 -14.15 -2.14
CA PHE A 219 37.42 -13.73 -2.71
C PHE A 219 38.52 -13.63 -1.64
N LEU A 220 38.22 -12.99 -0.51
CA LEU A 220 39.16 -12.85 0.61
C LEU A 220 39.50 -14.21 1.23
N SER A 221 38.54 -15.12 1.31
CA SER A 221 38.75 -16.49 1.82
C SER A 221 39.55 -17.37 0.87
N ALA A 222 39.35 -17.23 -0.45
CA ALA A 222 40.13 -17.95 -1.47
C ALA A 222 41.62 -17.55 -1.48
N SER A 223 41.93 -16.35 -0.99
CA SER A 223 43.30 -15.83 -0.90
C SER A 223 44.11 -16.44 0.27
N GLY A 224 43.55 -17.41 1.01
CA GLY A 224 44.24 -18.17 2.08
C GLY A 224 44.72 -17.33 3.27
N SER A 225 44.26 -16.08 3.37
CA SER A 225 44.76 -15.12 4.35
C SER A 225 44.12 -15.33 5.72
N SER A 226 44.86 -14.98 6.79
CA SER A 226 44.33 -14.83 8.15
C SER A 226 43.25 -13.74 8.21
N SER A 227 42.69 -13.48 9.40
CA SER A 227 41.71 -12.41 9.61
C SER A 227 42.17 -11.08 8.97
N CYS A 228 41.25 -10.35 8.34
CA CYS A 228 41.58 -9.13 7.59
C CYS A 228 40.64 -7.98 7.92
N ASP A 229 41.15 -6.77 7.72
CA ASP A 229 40.46 -5.49 7.89
C ASP A 229 40.44 -4.78 6.54
N TYR A 230 39.26 -4.75 5.91
CA TYR A 230 39.12 -4.31 4.53
C TYR A 230 38.16 -3.10 4.46
N PRO A 231 38.57 -1.96 3.89
CA PRO A 231 37.68 -0.82 3.71
C PRO A 231 36.64 -1.14 2.64
N VAL A 232 35.37 -0.88 2.93
CA VAL A 232 34.25 -1.07 2.00
C VAL A 232 33.31 0.12 2.00
N PHE A 233 32.83 0.53 0.84
CA PHE A 233 31.79 1.55 0.70
C PHE A 233 30.49 0.85 0.34
N LEU A 234 29.35 1.22 0.91
CA LEU A 234 28.10 0.54 0.60
C LEU A 234 27.43 1.23 -0.61
N PRO A 235 27.35 0.60 -1.81
CA PRO A 235 26.92 1.29 -3.03
C PRO A 235 25.57 2.01 -2.97
N HIS A 236 24.65 1.60 -2.09
CA HIS A 236 23.36 2.25 -1.89
C HIS A 236 23.27 2.93 -0.53
N GLY A 237 23.72 2.27 0.53
CA GLY A 237 23.58 2.78 1.90
C GLY A 237 24.57 3.90 2.26
N SER A 238 25.81 3.82 1.75
CA SER A 238 26.91 4.71 2.13
C SER A 238 28.02 4.69 1.06
N PRO A 239 27.77 5.25 -0.14
CA PRO A 239 28.67 5.09 -1.29
C PRO A 239 29.93 5.96 -1.22
N THR A 240 29.96 6.98 -0.37
CA THR A 240 31.07 7.94 -0.23
C THR A 240 31.84 7.81 1.08
N VAL A 241 31.24 7.17 2.10
CA VAL A 241 31.87 6.97 3.41
C VAL A 241 32.26 5.50 3.57
N ALA A 242 33.55 5.26 3.81
CA ALA A 242 34.10 3.93 4.00
C ALA A 242 33.73 3.35 5.38
N HIS A 243 33.27 2.11 5.38
CA HIS A 243 33.12 1.25 6.54
C HIS A 243 34.27 0.25 6.59
N ARG A 244 34.55 -0.34 7.77
CA ARG A 244 35.54 -1.39 7.90
C ARG A 244 34.85 -2.75 7.94
N LEU A 245 35.16 -3.60 6.98
CA LEU A 245 34.78 -5.01 6.99
C LEU A 245 35.88 -5.81 7.69
N LEU A 246 35.63 -6.22 8.93
CA LEU A 246 36.51 -7.15 9.62
C LEU A 246 36.04 -8.57 9.33
N ARG A 247 36.89 -9.37 8.69
CA ARG A 247 36.64 -10.80 8.42
C ARG A 247 37.57 -11.64 9.27
N PHE A 248 37.03 -12.68 9.90
CA PHE A 248 37.75 -13.62 10.73
C PHE A 248 37.58 -15.02 10.18
N HIS A 249 38.71 -15.69 10.01
CA HIS A 249 38.74 -17.07 9.56
C HIS A 249 38.44 -18.00 10.74
N LEU A 250 37.38 -18.80 10.65
CA LEU A 250 37.01 -19.74 11.73
C LEU A 250 37.48 -21.15 11.41
N LEU A 251 37.09 -21.67 10.24
CA LEU A 251 37.48 -22.97 9.71
C LEU A 251 37.62 -22.86 8.17
N PRO A 252 38.33 -23.79 7.50
CA PRO A 252 38.33 -23.86 6.04
C PRO A 252 36.90 -23.90 5.48
N GLY A 253 36.50 -22.82 4.79
CA GLY A 253 35.15 -22.66 4.24
C GLY A 253 34.11 -22.04 5.17
N ALA A 254 34.47 -21.63 6.40
CA ALA A 254 33.60 -20.91 7.32
C ALA A 254 34.27 -19.64 7.86
N ASP A 255 33.63 -18.50 7.62
CA ASP A 255 34.14 -17.17 7.98
C ASP A 255 33.04 -16.34 8.62
N VAL A 256 33.40 -15.54 9.64
CA VAL A 256 32.52 -14.54 10.22
C VAL A 256 33.02 -13.15 9.88
N CYS A 257 32.13 -12.22 9.61
CA CYS A 257 32.48 -10.82 9.42
C CYS A 257 31.58 -9.86 10.19
N VAL A 258 32.10 -8.66 10.41
CA VAL A 258 31.34 -7.51 10.91
C VAL A 258 31.66 -6.26 10.10
N LEU A 259 30.66 -5.42 9.85
CA LEU A 259 30.85 -4.05 9.36
C LEU A 259 30.87 -3.10 10.55
N CYS A 260 32.00 -2.47 10.81
CA CYS A 260 32.17 -1.58 11.97
C CYS A 260 32.80 -0.25 11.57
N GLY A 261 32.71 0.71 12.49
CA GLY A 261 33.41 1.99 12.37
C GLY A 261 34.88 1.90 12.81
N PRO A 262 35.40 2.89 13.56
CA PRO A 262 36.82 2.94 13.95
C PRO A 262 37.21 1.89 15.01
N THR A 263 36.24 1.31 15.71
CA THR A 263 36.43 0.26 16.72
C THR A 263 35.59 -0.96 16.38
N PRO A 264 36.04 -2.19 16.72
CA PRO A 264 37.30 -2.57 17.35
C PRO A 264 38.50 -2.65 16.38
N SER A 265 39.71 -2.84 16.91
CA SER A 265 40.88 -3.21 16.11
C SER A 265 40.85 -4.71 15.78
N LEU A 266 41.41 -5.09 14.62
CA LEU A 266 41.45 -6.48 14.15
C LEU A 266 42.04 -7.42 15.21
N HIS A 267 43.19 -7.06 15.79
CA HIS A 267 43.87 -7.85 16.81
C HIS A 267 43.02 -8.07 18.08
N ARG A 268 42.30 -7.04 18.55
CA ARG A 268 41.45 -7.13 19.75
C ARG A 268 40.24 -8.05 19.50
N ALA A 269 39.64 -7.95 18.32
CA ALA A 269 38.53 -8.80 17.94
C ALA A 269 38.96 -10.25 17.75
N GLU A 270 40.11 -10.49 17.11
CA GLU A 270 40.64 -11.84 16.86
C GLU A 270 41.06 -12.56 18.15
N SER A 271 41.85 -11.91 19.01
CA SER A 271 42.36 -12.53 20.26
C SER A 271 41.29 -12.67 21.35
N GLY A 272 40.33 -11.75 21.42
CA GLY A 272 39.35 -11.69 22.51
C GLY A 272 37.96 -12.19 22.14
N LEU A 273 37.44 -11.83 20.96
CA LEU A 273 36.06 -12.11 20.58
C LEU A 273 35.94 -13.41 19.79
N VAL A 274 36.85 -13.67 18.85
CA VAL A 274 36.75 -14.88 18.02
C VAL A 274 36.85 -16.15 18.87
N VAL A 275 37.86 -16.23 19.75
CA VAL A 275 38.05 -17.36 20.66
C VAL A 275 36.85 -17.53 21.60
N ARG A 276 36.32 -16.43 22.15
CA ARG A 276 35.21 -16.48 23.11
C ARG A 276 33.92 -17.01 22.51
N PHE A 277 33.57 -16.58 21.30
CA PHE A 277 32.27 -16.87 20.69
C PHE A 277 32.28 -18.11 19.78
N TRP A 278 33.40 -18.39 19.11
CA TRP A 278 33.43 -19.43 18.07
C TRP A 278 34.14 -20.72 18.49
N THR A 279 35.08 -20.68 19.44
CA THR A 279 35.73 -21.90 19.96
C THR A 279 34.73 -22.90 20.56
N PRO A 280 33.70 -22.48 21.33
CA PRO A 280 32.68 -23.42 21.83
C PRO A 280 31.83 -24.06 20.73
N LEU A 281 31.82 -23.48 19.52
CA LEU A 281 30.92 -23.83 18.42
C LEU A 281 31.60 -24.56 17.27
N VAL A 282 32.87 -24.97 17.44
CA VAL A 282 33.67 -25.60 16.39
C VAL A 282 32.98 -26.84 15.81
N GLU A 283 32.40 -27.72 16.65
CA GLU A 283 31.69 -28.90 16.15
C GLU A 283 30.42 -28.51 15.39
N THR A 284 29.68 -27.51 15.85
CA THR A 284 28.50 -27.00 15.13
C THR A 284 28.88 -26.38 13.77
N LEU A 285 30.02 -25.71 13.68
CA LEU A 285 30.54 -25.19 12.41
C LEU A 285 30.95 -26.33 11.47
N ARG A 286 31.55 -27.42 11.98
CA ARG A 286 31.85 -28.62 11.18
C ARG A 286 30.58 -29.29 10.67
N ASP A 287 29.54 -29.39 11.49
CA ASP A 287 28.23 -29.91 11.08
C ASP A 287 27.60 -29.04 9.97
N CYS A 288 27.79 -27.72 10.04
CA CYS A 288 27.34 -26.80 8.99
C CYS A 288 28.13 -26.96 7.69
N LEU A 289 29.44 -27.15 7.78
CA LEU A 289 30.29 -27.47 6.62
C LEU A 289 29.88 -28.81 5.99
N ALA A 290 29.46 -29.79 6.81
CA ALA A 290 29.00 -31.11 6.34
C ALA A 290 27.64 -31.07 5.62
N VAL A 291 26.86 -29.98 5.73
CA VAL A 291 25.64 -29.77 4.92
C VAL A 291 25.98 -29.68 3.42
N GLY A 292 27.22 -29.33 3.08
CA GLY A 292 27.76 -29.37 1.72
C GLY A 292 26.96 -28.52 0.72
N GLU A 293 27.05 -28.89 -0.56
CA GLU A 293 26.35 -28.21 -1.67
C GLU A 293 24.82 -28.30 -1.57
N ARG A 294 24.30 -29.24 -0.77
CA ARG A 294 22.87 -29.57 -0.65
C ARG A 294 22.01 -28.46 -0.05
N CYS A 295 22.60 -27.47 0.64
CA CYS A 295 21.92 -26.37 1.35
C CYS A 295 20.89 -26.78 2.42
N LEU A 296 20.65 -28.08 2.62
CA LEU A 296 19.62 -28.65 3.47
C LEU A 296 20.22 -29.71 4.40
N PRO A 297 19.87 -29.73 5.69
CA PRO A 297 20.31 -30.75 6.62
C PRO A 297 19.97 -32.17 6.13
N GLY A 298 20.82 -33.16 6.44
CA GLY A 298 20.59 -34.56 6.06
C GLY A 298 19.28 -35.17 6.58
N SER A 299 18.70 -34.57 7.63
CA SER A 299 17.38 -34.89 8.19
C SER A 299 16.20 -34.51 7.28
N VAL A 300 16.44 -33.66 6.26
CA VAL A 300 15.45 -33.25 5.27
C VAL A 300 15.52 -34.19 4.06
N SER A 301 14.71 -35.24 4.06
CA SER A 301 14.58 -36.13 2.90
C SER A 301 13.59 -35.54 1.89
N LEU A 302 14.09 -35.14 0.72
CA LEU A 302 13.25 -34.84 -0.43
C LEU A 302 12.86 -36.15 -1.13
N ARG A 303 11.69 -36.16 -1.76
CA ARG A 303 11.29 -37.32 -2.57
C ARG A 303 12.16 -37.41 -3.83
N PRO A 304 12.42 -38.62 -4.38
CA PRO A 304 13.25 -38.78 -5.57
C PRO A 304 12.69 -38.11 -6.84
N ASP A 305 11.39 -37.82 -6.86
CA ASP A 305 10.68 -37.13 -7.94
C ASP A 305 10.68 -35.60 -7.78
N VAL A 306 11.43 -35.03 -6.84
CA VAL A 306 11.66 -33.59 -6.71
C VAL A 306 13.05 -33.27 -7.25
N LEU A 307 13.10 -32.54 -8.36
CA LEU A 307 14.34 -32.15 -9.04
C LEU A 307 15.04 -31.00 -8.33
N ALA A 308 14.29 -30.03 -7.82
CA ALA A 308 14.83 -28.88 -7.09
C ALA A 308 13.75 -28.18 -6.23
N LEU A 309 14.21 -27.42 -5.24
CA LEU A 309 13.39 -26.66 -4.30
C LEU A 309 13.88 -25.21 -4.25
N LEU A 310 12.96 -24.26 -4.40
CA LEU A 310 13.23 -22.84 -4.23
C LEU A 310 12.28 -22.27 -3.17
N LEU A 311 12.85 -21.68 -2.11
CA LEU A 311 12.10 -21.03 -1.05
C LEU A 311 12.42 -19.54 -1.03
N ILE A 312 11.40 -18.71 -1.17
CA ILE A 312 11.51 -17.24 -1.23
C ILE A 312 10.77 -16.64 -0.03
N ASN A 313 11.37 -15.64 0.62
CA ASN A 313 10.71 -14.86 1.68
C ASN A 313 10.06 -13.59 1.08
N HIS A 314 8.77 -13.39 1.38
CA HIS A 314 7.82 -12.47 0.73
C HIS A 314 7.99 -10.99 1.11
N ARG A 315 9.06 -10.60 1.82
CA ARG A 315 9.36 -9.17 2.12
C ARG A 315 9.95 -8.39 0.93
N CYS A 316 10.35 -9.05 -0.16
CA CYS A 316 11.01 -8.40 -1.29
C CYS A 316 10.14 -8.54 -2.57
N TRP A 317 9.27 -7.56 -2.82
CA TRP A 317 8.22 -7.61 -3.83
C TRP A 317 8.70 -7.44 -5.30
N GLU A 318 9.92 -6.92 -5.52
CA GLU A 318 10.48 -6.72 -6.87
C GLU A 318 11.05 -8.01 -7.50
N LEU A 319 11.45 -8.98 -6.68
CA LEU A 319 12.09 -10.23 -7.12
C LEU A 319 11.15 -11.19 -7.83
N LEU A 320 9.85 -11.12 -7.52
CA LEU A 320 8.82 -11.96 -8.13
C LEU A 320 8.62 -11.67 -9.61
N LYS A 321 8.75 -10.41 -10.04
CA LYS A 321 8.69 -10.04 -11.47
C LYS A 321 9.91 -10.55 -12.23
N LEU A 322 11.10 -10.44 -11.64
CA LEU A 322 12.35 -10.86 -12.29
C LEU A 322 12.54 -12.39 -12.29
N PHE A 323 12.15 -13.07 -11.22
CA PHE A 323 12.07 -14.53 -11.19
C PHE A 323 10.99 -15.04 -12.15
N TYR A 324 9.82 -14.41 -12.22
CA TYR A 324 8.79 -14.75 -13.21
C TYR A 324 9.28 -14.52 -14.65
N ILE A 325 10.00 -13.43 -14.94
CA ILE A 325 10.64 -13.20 -16.24
C ILE A 325 11.68 -14.29 -16.55
N PHE A 326 12.59 -14.59 -15.62
CA PHE A 326 13.61 -15.65 -15.79
C PHE A 326 12.98 -17.05 -15.97
N SER A 327 11.94 -17.38 -15.20
CA SER A 327 11.25 -18.68 -15.23
C SER A 327 10.23 -18.81 -16.36
N THR A 328 9.75 -17.72 -16.96
CA THR A 328 8.95 -17.78 -18.20
C THR A 328 9.83 -17.86 -19.43
N THR A 329 11.01 -17.24 -19.46
CA THR A 329 11.90 -17.25 -20.65
C THR A 329 12.77 -18.49 -20.78
N ARG A 330 13.16 -19.15 -19.68
CA ARG A 330 14.00 -20.36 -19.74
C ARG A 330 13.22 -21.65 -19.98
N TYR A 331 11.90 -21.60 -19.85
CA TYR A 331 11.09 -22.79 -19.63
C TYR A 331 9.77 -22.80 -20.41
N PHE A 332 9.26 -21.66 -20.86
CA PHE A 332 8.08 -21.63 -21.74
C PHE A 332 8.43 -21.01 -23.09
N THR A 333 8.37 -21.83 -24.13
CA THR A 333 8.19 -21.39 -25.50
C THR A 333 6.71 -21.03 -25.68
N GLN A 334 6.41 -19.74 -25.81
CA GLN A 334 5.05 -19.28 -26.05
C GLN A 334 4.83 -19.15 -27.56
N GLU A 335 4.28 -20.19 -28.18
CA GLU A 335 3.44 -20.06 -29.38
C GLU A 335 2.69 -21.36 -29.67
N GLU A 336 1.40 -21.39 -29.30
CA GLU A 336 0.32 -22.00 -30.09
C GLU A 336 -1.03 -21.42 -29.64
N THR A 337 -1.39 -20.34 -30.32
CA THR A 337 -2.69 -20.06 -30.98
C THR A 337 -4.05 -20.41 -30.34
N LEU A 338 -4.85 -19.34 -30.26
CA LEU A 338 -6.18 -19.15 -30.85
C LEU A 338 -7.46 -19.71 -30.18
N CYS A 339 -8.42 -18.77 -30.11
CA CYS A 339 -9.87 -18.96 -30.26
C CYS A 339 -10.61 -19.82 -29.25
N VAL A 340 -11.21 -19.17 -28.25
CA VAL A 340 -12.47 -19.65 -27.66
C VAL A 340 -13.46 -18.48 -27.66
N SER A 341 -14.60 -18.68 -28.32
CA SER A 341 -15.68 -17.71 -28.46
C SER A 341 -16.44 -17.50 -27.13
N PRO A 342 -17.24 -16.42 -26.99
CA PRO A 342 -17.90 -16.06 -25.73
C PRO A 342 -18.95 -17.06 -25.20
N GLU A 343 -19.24 -18.15 -25.91
CA GLU A 343 -20.37 -19.04 -25.60
C GLU A 343 -20.02 -20.23 -24.68
N GLU A 344 -18.75 -20.53 -24.42
CA GLU A 344 -18.37 -21.67 -23.55
C GLU A 344 -18.25 -21.33 -22.05
N ARG A 345 -18.48 -20.08 -21.63
CA ARG A 345 -18.47 -19.71 -20.20
C ARG A 345 -19.75 -20.10 -19.43
N ALA A 346 -20.78 -20.61 -20.10
CA ALA A 346 -22.08 -20.86 -19.48
C ALA A 346 -22.31 -22.29 -18.96
N GLN A 347 -21.37 -23.23 -19.12
CA GLN A 347 -21.59 -24.63 -18.73
C GLN A 347 -20.37 -25.24 -18.04
N ARG A 348 -20.23 -25.00 -16.73
CA ARG A 348 -19.61 -25.94 -15.77
C ARG A 348 -19.89 -25.47 -14.35
N GLY A 349 -21.12 -25.71 -13.90
CA GLY A 349 -21.33 -26.03 -12.50
C GLY A 349 -20.80 -27.44 -12.23
N ASN A 350 -20.06 -27.61 -11.14
CA ASN A 350 -20.24 -28.70 -10.18
C ASN A 350 -19.29 -28.51 -9.01
N THR A 351 -19.90 -28.24 -7.86
CA THR A 351 -19.43 -28.49 -6.50
C THR A 351 -18.93 -29.93 -6.34
N GLU A 352 -17.80 -30.11 -5.66
CA GLU A 352 -17.58 -31.27 -4.80
C GLU A 352 -17.15 -30.78 -3.41
N ASP A 353 -18.00 -31.07 -2.43
CA ASP A 353 -17.73 -30.96 -1.01
C ASP A 353 -16.78 -32.07 -0.56
N PHE A 354 -15.72 -31.71 0.18
CA PHE A 354 -15.10 -32.63 1.14
C PHE A 354 -14.82 -31.93 2.48
N VAL A 355 -15.37 -32.53 3.52
CA VAL A 355 -15.36 -32.13 4.93
C VAL A 355 -14.03 -32.51 5.58
N LEU A 356 -13.31 -31.53 6.15
CA LEU A 356 -12.70 -31.50 7.50
C LEU A 356 -11.70 -30.34 7.63
N GLY A 357 -12.19 -29.19 8.12
CA GLY A 357 -11.50 -28.42 9.17
C GLY A 357 -10.16 -27.75 8.89
N PHE A 358 -9.93 -27.11 7.73
CA PHE A 358 -8.99 -25.98 7.59
C PHE A 358 -9.37 -25.12 6.38
N SER A 359 -9.74 -23.85 6.58
CA SER A 359 -9.85 -22.88 5.48
C SER A 359 -8.55 -22.11 5.32
N HIS A 360 -7.69 -22.56 4.40
CA HIS A 360 -6.62 -21.73 3.85
C HIS A 360 -6.72 -21.85 2.33
N GLN A 361 -6.89 -20.73 1.62
CA GLN A 361 -6.79 -20.69 0.15
C GLN A 361 -5.35 -20.30 -0.22
N PRO A 362 -4.44 -21.25 -0.52
CA PRO A 362 -3.22 -20.93 -1.24
C PRO A 362 -3.58 -20.61 -2.70
N LEU A 363 -3.14 -19.46 -3.22
CA LEU A 363 -3.11 -19.20 -4.66
C LEU A 363 -2.08 -20.16 -5.29
N GLN A 364 -2.54 -21.31 -5.77
CA GLN A 364 -1.69 -22.32 -6.40
C GLN A 364 -1.37 -21.86 -7.82
N CYS A 365 -0.09 -21.66 -8.14
CA CYS A 365 0.36 -21.43 -9.51
C CYS A 365 1.12 -22.65 -10.03
N TYR A 366 0.75 -23.09 -11.24
CA TYR A 366 1.42 -24.17 -11.96
C TYR A 366 2.20 -23.57 -13.12
N LEU A 367 3.48 -23.95 -13.22
CA LEU A 367 4.30 -23.62 -14.38
C LEU A 367 4.86 -24.92 -14.98
N VAL A 368 4.68 -25.19 -16.28
CA VAL A 368 5.18 -26.40 -16.97
C VAL A 368 6.17 -26.02 -18.07
N SER A 369 7.40 -26.54 -17.98
CA SER A 369 8.46 -26.35 -18.97
C SER A 369 8.65 -27.54 -19.91
N GLU A 370 9.55 -27.43 -20.89
CA GLU A 370 9.97 -28.56 -21.74
C GLU A 370 10.69 -29.67 -20.95
N GLU A 371 11.18 -29.40 -19.73
CA GLU A 371 11.99 -30.33 -18.94
C GLU A 371 11.34 -30.70 -17.57
N CYS A 372 10.53 -29.82 -16.99
CA CYS A 372 9.98 -30.01 -15.63
C CYS A 372 8.70 -29.19 -15.37
N LYS A 373 7.96 -29.57 -14.33
CA LYS A 373 6.81 -28.84 -13.77
C LYS A 373 7.22 -28.17 -12.47
N SER A 374 6.89 -26.90 -12.30
CA SER A 374 7.02 -26.14 -11.07
C SER A 374 5.67 -25.98 -10.39
N TYR A 375 5.59 -26.38 -9.13
CA TYR A 375 4.43 -26.20 -8.27
C TYR A 375 4.72 -25.13 -7.21
N GLY A 376 4.01 -24.01 -7.28
CA GLY A 376 4.15 -22.89 -6.36
C GLY A 376 3.16 -22.95 -5.19
N LEU A 377 3.68 -22.89 -3.97
CA LEU A 377 2.92 -22.73 -2.73
C LEU A 377 3.21 -21.34 -2.16
N GLN A 378 2.19 -20.48 -2.14
CA GLN A 378 2.28 -19.16 -1.54
C GLN A 378 1.63 -19.11 -0.15
N THR A 379 2.39 -18.61 0.81
CA THR A 379 1.92 -18.18 2.14
C THR A 379 2.12 -16.67 2.26
N PRO A 380 1.54 -15.99 3.27
CA PRO A 380 1.74 -14.54 3.45
C PRO A 380 3.20 -14.09 3.61
N GLN A 381 4.11 -15.01 3.98
CA GLN A 381 5.52 -14.72 4.27
C GLN A 381 6.51 -15.46 3.39
N HIS A 382 6.11 -16.56 2.73
CA HIS A 382 7.03 -17.38 1.94
C HIS A 382 6.35 -17.93 0.68
N GLN A 383 7.13 -18.07 -0.38
CA GLN A 383 6.76 -18.83 -1.58
C GLN A 383 7.71 -20.02 -1.73
N LEU A 384 7.14 -21.20 -1.91
CA LEU A 384 7.88 -22.43 -2.13
C LEU A 384 7.58 -22.94 -3.54
N PHE A 385 8.60 -23.10 -4.37
CA PHE A 385 8.49 -23.70 -5.69
C PHE A 385 9.16 -25.07 -5.68
N LEU A 386 8.41 -26.08 -6.12
CA LEU A 386 8.88 -27.46 -6.26
C LEU A 386 9.01 -27.80 -7.75
N LEU A 387 10.22 -28.10 -8.20
CA LEU A 387 10.49 -28.57 -9.56
C LEU A 387 10.39 -30.10 -9.60
N ILE A 388 9.58 -30.62 -10.52
CA ILE A 388 9.15 -32.03 -10.59
C ILE A 388 9.24 -32.49 -12.06
N PRO A 389 9.61 -33.74 -12.38
CA PRO A 389 9.68 -34.22 -13.77
C PRO A 389 8.32 -34.19 -14.49
N LEU A 390 8.34 -34.06 -15.82
CA LEU A 390 7.12 -34.05 -16.65
C LEU A 390 6.29 -35.34 -16.55
N SER A 391 6.94 -36.46 -16.21
CA SER A 391 6.30 -37.77 -16.00
C SER A 391 5.32 -37.81 -14.82
N VAL A 392 5.36 -36.82 -13.92
CA VAL A 392 4.42 -36.73 -12.80
C VAL A 392 3.09 -36.10 -13.25
N PRO A 393 1.94 -36.76 -13.06
CA PRO A 393 0.64 -36.22 -13.47
C PRO A 393 0.28 -34.93 -12.72
N THR A 394 -0.26 -33.93 -13.43
CA THR A 394 -0.54 -32.59 -12.89
C THR A 394 -1.51 -32.61 -11.70
N PHE A 395 -2.52 -33.48 -11.72
CA PHE A 395 -3.48 -33.66 -10.62
C PHE A 395 -2.85 -34.26 -9.35
N ALA A 396 -1.70 -34.94 -9.47
CA ALA A 396 -1.01 -35.54 -8.33
C ALA A 396 -0.05 -34.56 -7.62
N LEU A 397 0.20 -33.39 -8.20
CA LEU A 397 1.16 -32.40 -7.67
C LEU A 397 0.78 -31.85 -6.28
N PRO A 398 -0.49 -31.52 -5.96
CA PRO A 398 -0.86 -31.03 -4.63
C PRO A 398 -0.60 -32.06 -3.52
N SER A 399 -1.01 -33.32 -3.74
CA SER A 399 -0.78 -34.42 -2.80
C SER A 399 0.71 -34.76 -2.64
N ARG A 400 1.48 -34.67 -3.74
CA ARG A 400 2.93 -34.88 -3.72
C ARG A 400 3.69 -33.75 -3.02
N ALA A 401 3.26 -32.49 -3.20
CA ALA A 401 3.83 -31.35 -2.49
C ALA A 401 3.57 -31.41 -0.97
N LEU A 402 2.33 -31.75 -0.57
CA LEU A 402 1.98 -31.96 0.84
C LEU A 402 2.70 -33.18 1.45
N SER A 403 2.95 -34.23 0.68
CA SER A 403 3.69 -35.41 1.19
C SER A 403 5.20 -35.15 1.33
N SER A 404 5.84 -34.40 0.43
CA SER A 404 7.22 -33.92 0.61
C SER A 404 7.39 -33.02 1.85
N LEU A 405 6.38 -32.18 2.14
CA LEU A 405 6.33 -31.32 3.34
C LEU A 405 5.99 -32.08 4.64
N SER A 406 5.40 -33.28 4.55
CA SER A 406 5.14 -34.13 5.73
C SER A 406 6.27 -35.11 6.03
N ALA A 407 7.09 -35.48 5.02
CA ALA A 407 8.32 -36.23 5.22
C ALA A 407 9.36 -35.45 6.05
N THR A 408 9.39 -34.12 5.90
CA THR A 408 10.20 -33.19 6.71
C THR A 408 9.73 -33.06 8.16
N ARG A 409 8.51 -33.50 8.51
CA ARG A 409 7.98 -33.49 9.88
C ARG A 409 8.37 -34.71 10.72
N ARG A 410 8.90 -35.79 10.13
CA ARG A 410 9.10 -37.09 10.83
C ARG A 410 10.37 -37.20 11.68
N GLY A 411 11.21 -36.18 11.73
CA GLY A 411 12.45 -36.17 12.53
C GLY A 411 12.39 -35.40 13.86
N VAL A 412 11.26 -34.79 14.20
CA VAL A 412 11.14 -34.00 15.44
C VAL A 412 10.46 -34.87 16.51
N PRO A 413 11.15 -35.27 17.60
CA PRO A 413 10.51 -36.00 18.68
C PRO A 413 9.41 -35.13 19.30
N LYS A 414 8.26 -35.75 19.58
CA LYS A 414 7.20 -35.21 20.42
C LYS A 414 7.67 -35.15 21.87
N GLU A 415 8.67 -34.32 22.16
CA GLU A 415 8.79 -33.76 23.50
C GLU A 415 7.72 -32.69 23.65
N LYS A 416 7.18 -32.54 24.85
CA LYS A 416 6.29 -31.44 25.20
C LYS A 416 7.06 -30.12 24.99
N MET A 417 7.02 -29.58 23.78
CA MET A 417 7.40 -28.21 23.49
C MET A 417 6.41 -27.33 24.26
N THR A 418 6.84 -26.85 25.42
CA THR A 418 6.54 -25.48 25.77
C THR A 418 7.02 -24.65 24.57
N GLU A 419 6.08 -23.98 23.91
CA GLU A 419 6.33 -23.13 22.73
C GLU A 419 7.30 -21.99 23.11
N ASN A 420 8.60 -22.23 22.98
CA ASN A 420 9.65 -21.22 23.00
C ASN A 420 10.25 -21.18 21.58
N GLY A 421 10.02 -20.18 20.73
CA GLY A 421 9.32 -18.93 20.93
C GLY A 421 9.69 -17.94 19.82
N VAL A 422 9.50 -18.30 18.54
CA VAL A 422 9.30 -17.25 17.54
C VAL A 422 7.85 -16.84 17.72
N SER A 423 7.65 -15.79 18.53
CA SER A 423 6.34 -15.18 18.71
C SER A 423 5.70 -15.01 17.33
N PRO A 424 4.49 -15.56 17.08
CA PRO A 424 3.81 -15.36 15.80
C PRO A 424 3.88 -13.88 15.51
N ARG A 425 4.40 -13.49 14.33
CA ARG A 425 4.65 -12.08 13.98
C ARG A 425 3.44 -11.29 14.47
N ALA A 426 3.62 -10.55 15.57
CA ALA A 426 2.50 -9.95 16.26
C ALA A 426 1.78 -9.13 15.20
N LYS A 427 0.45 -9.28 15.10
CA LYS A 427 -0.28 -8.53 14.09
C LYS A 427 0.07 -7.06 14.32
N VAL A 428 0.51 -6.36 13.27
CA VAL A 428 0.87 -4.94 13.39
C VAL A 428 -0.35 -4.14 13.87
N LEU A 429 -1.54 -4.59 13.45
CA LEU A 429 -2.83 -4.13 13.94
C LEU A 429 -3.50 -5.25 14.76
N THR A 430 -3.37 -5.20 16.08
CA THR A 430 -4.17 -5.94 17.06
C THR A 430 -5.17 -5.00 17.73
N ILE A 431 -6.07 -5.54 18.54
CA ILE A 431 -6.85 -4.75 19.49
C ILE A 431 -5.95 -3.91 20.38
N ASP A 432 -4.72 -4.34 20.69
CA ASP A 432 -3.81 -3.55 21.54
C ASP A 432 -3.11 -2.42 20.77
N THR A 433 -2.75 -2.64 19.50
CA THR A 433 -1.98 -1.68 18.69
C THR A 433 -2.82 -0.80 17.76
N MET A 434 -4.12 -1.07 17.61
CA MET A 434 -5.01 -0.20 16.82
C MET A 434 -5.22 1.16 17.49
N ASN A 435 -5.58 2.17 16.69
CA ASN A 435 -5.80 3.52 17.17
C ASN A 435 -6.76 3.52 18.39
N PRO A 436 -6.30 3.98 19.57
CA PRO A 436 -7.10 3.94 20.80
C PRO A 436 -8.39 4.75 20.71
N THR A 437 -8.46 5.78 19.87
CA THR A 437 -9.71 6.54 19.67
C THR A 437 -10.76 5.69 18.96
N VAL A 438 -10.35 4.90 17.95
CA VAL A 438 -11.22 3.96 17.22
C VAL A 438 -11.74 2.85 18.13
N LYS A 439 -10.97 2.39 19.13
CA LYS A 439 -11.44 1.38 20.11
C LYS A 439 -12.63 1.86 20.95
N LYS A 440 -12.76 3.17 21.15
CA LYS A 440 -13.83 3.79 21.93
C LYS A 440 -15.07 4.10 21.09
N VAL A 441 -15.01 3.91 19.77
CA VAL A 441 -16.13 4.21 18.87
C VAL A 441 -17.20 3.13 19.01
N GLU A 442 -18.38 3.53 19.49
CA GLU A 442 -19.56 2.69 19.52
C GLU A 442 -20.63 3.26 18.57
N TYR A 443 -21.16 2.41 17.68
CA TYR A 443 -22.21 2.80 16.72
C TYR A 443 -23.34 1.77 16.70
N ALA A 444 -24.33 1.97 17.56
CA ALA A 444 -25.37 0.98 17.85
C ALA A 444 -26.34 0.68 16.67
N VAL A 445 -26.44 1.55 15.66
CA VAL A 445 -27.40 1.39 14.53
C VAL A 445 -27.12 0.15 13.68
N ARG A 446 -25.90 -0.41 13.75
CA ARG A 446 -25.51 -1.68 13.11
C ARG A 446 -24.91 -2.68 14.12
N GLY A 447 -25.44 -2.68 15.35
CA GLY A 447 -24.97 -3.52 16.45
C GLY A 447 -25.45 -4.99 16.40
N PRO A 448 -25.30 -5.73 17.52
CA PRO A 448 -25.60 -7.17 17.61
C PRO A 448 -27.02 -7.56 17.21
N ILE A 449 -28.01 -6.69 17.44
CA ILE A 449 -29.40 -6.94 17.04
C ILE A 449 -29.53 -7.05 15.51
N VAL A 450 -28.82 -6.21 14.75
CA VAL A 450 -28.82 -6.25 13.29
C VAL A 450 -28.14 -7.52 12.78
N GLN A 451 -27.05 -7.95 13.43
CA GLN A 451 -26.39 -9.21 13.11
C GLN A 451 -27.33 -10.40 13.34
N ARG A 452 -28.04 -10.42 14.47
CA ARG A 452 -29.04 -11.46 14.75
C ARG A 452 -30.21 -11.43 13.77
N ALA A 453 -30.64 -10.24 13.34
CA ALA A 453 -31.67 -10.10 12.31
C ALA A 453 -31.25 -10.75 10.98
N VAL A 454 -30.00 -10.56 10.55
CA VAL A 454 -29.45 -11.20 9.33
C VAL A 454 -29.35 -12.72 9.48
N GLU A 455 -28.97 -13.21 10.66
CA GLU A 455 -28.98 -14.65 10.95
C GLU A 455 -30.39 -15.24 10.85
N LEU A 456 -31.39 -14.55 11.41
CA LEU A 456 -32.79 -14.97 11.33
C LEU A 456 -33.32 -14.97 9.90
N GLU A 457 -32.95 -13.98 9.07
CA GLU A 457 -33.27 -13.96 7.63
C GLU A 457 -32.66 -15.17 6.91
N ARG A 458 -31.40 -15.51 7.21
CA ARG A 458 -30.75 -16.70 6.65
C ARG A 458 -31.44 -17.99 7.09
N GLU A 459 -31.70 -18.14 8.39
CA GLU A 459 -32.42 -19.29 8.95
C GLU A 459 -33.79 -19.48 8.27
N LEU A 460 -34.55 -18.40 8.06
CA LEU A 460 -35.82 -18.42 7.33
C LEU A 460 -35.64 -18.86 5.86
N SER A 461 -34.61 -18.34 5.17
CA SER A 461 -34.31 -18.71 3.78
C SER A 461 -33.90 -20.18 3.62
N GLU A 462 -33.31 -20.78 4.65
CA GLU A 462 -32.96 -22.20 4.74
C GLU A 462 -34.16 -23.08 5.13
N GLY A 463 -35.35 -22.50 5.31
CA GLY A 463 -36.59 -23.22 5.64
C GLY A 463 -36.76 -23.54 7.12
N MET A 464 -35.95 -22.94 8.01
CA MET A 464 -36.08 -23.14 9.45
C MET A 464 -37.39 -22.53 9.96
N LYS A 465 -38.18 -23.32 10.71
CA LYS A 465 -39.44 -22.84 11.29
C LYS A 465 -39.19 -21.82 12.41
N LYS A 466 -39.80 -20.64 12.27
CA LYS A 466 -39.82 -19.55 13.26
C LYS A 466 -41.27 -19.13 13.56
N PRO A 467 -41.54 -18.43 14.68
CA PRO A 467 -42.88 -17.92 14.99
C PRO A 467 -43.32 -16.74 14.10
N PHE A 468 -42.52 -16.36 13.11
CA PHE A 468 -42.76 -15.28 12.15
C PHE A 468 -42.27 -15.74 10.76
N ALA A 469 -42.85 -15.17 9.70
CA ALA A 469 -42.52 -15.52 8.31
C ALA A 469 -41.35 -14.70 7.75
N GLU A 470 -41.11 -13.50 8.29
CA GLU A 470 -40.11 -12.57 7.80
C GLU A 470 -39.55 -11.72 8.96
N VAL A 471 -38.44 -11.04 8.68
CA VAL A 471 -37.83 -10.07 9.59
C VAL A 471 -38.12 -8.67 9.06
N ILE A 472 -38.82 -7.85 9.84
CA ILE A 472 -39.12 -6.46 9.50
C ILE A 472 -38.06 -5.55 10.15
N LYS A 473 -37.26 -4.87 9.32
CA LYS A 473 -36.14 -4.03 9.76
C LYS A 473 -36.57 -2.60 10.11
N ALA A 474 -37.21 -2.41 11.27
CA ALA A 474 -37.59 -1.09 11.78
C ALA A 474 -36.47 -0.35 12.54
N ASN A 475 -35.21 -0.48 12.09
CA ASN A 475 -34.02 -0.02 12.83
C ASN A 475 -33.23 1.10 12.12
N ILE A 476 -33.50 1.34 10.83
CA ILE A 476 -32.82 2.36 10.02
C ILE A 476 -33.85 3.16 9.24
N GLY A 477 -33.70 4.49 9.23
CA GLY A 477 -34.52 5.36 8.40
C GLY A 477 -34.11 5.30 6.93
N ASP A 478 -34.26 4.13 6.30
CA ASP A 478 -34.08 3.90 4.87
C ASP A 478 -35.48 3.69 4.25
N ALA A 479 -36.00 4.75 3.64
CA ALA A 479 -37.39 4.78 3.18
C ALA A 479 -37.64 3.80 2.03
N HIS A 480 -36.69 3.65 1.10
CA HIS A 480 -36.82 2.74 -0.04
C HIS A 480 -36.77 1.28 0.41
N ALA A 481 -35.94 0.95 1.40
CA ALA A 481 -35.93 -0.39 1.99
C ALA A 481 -37.27 -0.75 2.66
N MET A 482 -38.08 0.24 3.05
CA MET A 482 -39.43 0.08 3.60
C MET A 482 -40.55 0.24 2.54
N GLY A 483 -40.19 0.30 1.25
CA GLY A 483 -41.16 0.30 0.14
C GLY A 483 -41.57 1.67 -0.40
N GLN A 484 -41.01 2.77 0.12
CA GLN A 484 -41.21 4.10 -0.49
C GLN A 484 -40.73 4.08 -1.94
N GLN A 485 -41.58 4.53 -2.86
CA GLN A 485 -41.25 4.60 -4.27
C GLN A 485 -40.33 5.79 -4.55
N PRO A 486 -39.33 5.63 -5.44
CA PRO A 486 -38.46 6.72 -5.83
C PRO A 486 -39.25 7.79 -6.60
N ILE A 487 -38.83 9.05 -6.46
CA ILE A 487 -39.46 10.16 -7.19
C ILE A 487 -39.05 10.09 -8.67
N THR A 488 -40.03 9.93 -9.56
CA THR A 488 -39.83 9.74 -11.00
C THR A 488 -38.96 10.84 -11.61
N PHE A 489 -39.22 12.10 -11.29
CA PHE A 489 -38.45 13.23 -11.81
C PHE A 489 -36.96 13.14 -11.46
N PHE A 490 -36.62 12.75 -10.23
CA PHE A 490 -35.24 12.58 -9.80
C PHE A 490 -34.54 11.48 -10.61
N ARG A 491 -35.22 10.35 -10.82
CA ARG A 491 -34.70 9.23 -11.60
C ARG A 491 -34.52 9.59 -13.07
N GLN A 492 -35.46 10.34 -13.64
CA GLN A 492 -35.39 10.81 -15.03
C GLN A 492 -34.17 11.70 -15.25
N VAL A 493 -33.98 12.73 -14.42
CA VAL A 493 -32.84 13.65 -14.56
C VAL A 493 -31.51 12.92 -14.34
N LEU A 494 -31.41 12.08 -13.30
CA LEU A 494 -30.18 11.30 -13.05
C LEU A 494 -29.86 10.32 -14.18
N ALA A 495 -30.86 9.68 -14.79
CA ALA A 495 -30.68 8.83 -15.96
C ALA A 495 -30.18 9.63 -17.17
N LEU A 496 -30.78 10.79 -17.45
CA LEU A 496 -30.34 11.70 -18.51
C LEU A 496 -28.90 12.19 -18.29
N CYS A 497 -28.53 12.52 -17.06
CA CYS A 497 -27.16 12.95 -16.76
C CYS A 497 -26.15 11.79 -16.81
N SER A 498 -26.57 10.56 -16.49
CA SER A 498 -25.71 9.37 -16.55
C SER A 498 -25.54 8.86 -17.97
N TYR A 499 -26.57 9.01 -18.81
CA TYR A 499 -26.57 8.63 -20.22
C TYR A 499 -27.13 9.75 -21.10
N PRO A 500 -26.31 10.77 -21.44
CA PRO A 500 -26.77 11.97 -22.14
C PRO A 500 -27.39 11.75 -23.52
N GLU A 501 -27.19 10.60 -24.17
CA GLU A 501 -27.87 10.27 -25.43
C GLU A 501 -29.41 10.25 -25.29
N LEU A 502 -29.92 9.97 -24.09
CA LEU A 502 -31.35 10.00 -23.77
C LEU A 502 -31.96 11.41 -23.82
N LEU A 503 -31.17 12.48 -23.91
CA LEU A 503 -31.69 13.83 -24.12
C LEU A 503 -32.49 13.97 -25.42
N ASN A 504 -32.21 13.12 -26.41
CA ASN A 504 -32.93 13.07 -27.69
C ASN A 504 -34.21 12.23 -27.63
N ASP A 505 -34.43 11.48 -26.55
CA ASP A 505 -35.56 10.56 -26.42
C ASP A 505 -36.86 11.32 -26.08
N SER A 506 -37.93 11.11 -26.84
CA SER A 506 -39.24 11.75 -26.64
C SER A 506 -39.98 11.35 -25.37
N THR A 507 -39.57 10.26 -24.70
CA THR A 507 -40.23 9.74 -23.49
C THR A 507 -39.90 10.54 -22.22
N PHE A 508 -38.82 11.32 -22.23
CA PHE A 508 -38.44 12.17 -21.11
C PHE A 508 -39.05 13.58 -21.23
N PRO A 509 -39.62 14.14 -20.15
CA PRO A 509 -40.23 15.46 -20.18
C PRO A 509 -39.16 16.56 -20.33
N GLU A 510 -39.56 17.69 -20.94
CA GLU A 510 -38.60 18.71 -21.36
C GLU A 510 -37.97 19.48 -20.19
N ASP A 511 -38.69 19.62 -19.08
CA ASP A 511 -38.14 20.14 -17.83
C ASP A 511 -37.05 19.24 -17.25
N ALA A 512 -37.23 17.91 -17.25
CA ALA A 512 -36.18 16.97 -16.85
C ALA A 512 -34.95 17.07 -17.75
N LYS A 513 -35.14 17.17 -19.07
CA LYS A 513 -34.05 17.39 -20.03
C LYS A 513 -33.35 18.73 -19.78
N SER A 514 -34.10 19.78 -19.52
CA SER A 514 -33.58 21.11 -19.21
C SER A 514 -32.71 21.09 -17.96
N ARG A 515 -33.17 20.44 -16.88
CA ARG A 515 -32.38 20.23 -15.65
C ARG A 515 -31.11 19.42 -15.94
N ALA A 516 -31.21 18.32 -16.68
CA ALA A 516 -30.06 17.51 -17.03
C ALA A 516 -29.00 18.28 -17.84
N ARG A 517 -29.42 19.03 -18.86
CA ARG A 517 -28.50 19.86 -19.66
C ARG A 517 -27.78 20.89 -18.80
N ARG A 518 -28.49 21.56 -17.89
CA ARG A 518 -27.92 22.57 -16.98
C ARG A 518 -26.87 21.97 -16.04
N ILE A 519 -27.17 20.80 -15.45
CA ILE A 519 -26.24 20.09 -14.57
C ILE A 519 -25.00 19.67 -15.37
N LEU A 520 -25.18 19.03 -16.53
CA LEU A 520 -24.08 18.59 -17.38
C LEU A 520 -23.19 19.76 -17.81
N GLN A 521 -23.76 20.88 -18.26
CA GLN A 521 -23.03 22.10 -18.64
C GLN A 521 -22.19 22.70 -17.50
N SER A 522 -22.57 22.43 -16.26
CA SER A 522 -21.85 22.89 -15.08
C SER A 522 -20.70 21.95 -14.68
N CYS A 523 -20.59 20.79 -15.32
CA CYS A 523 -19.51 19.83 -15.13
C CYS A 523 -18.44 19.99 -16.22
N GLY A 524 -17.18 19.68 -15.87
CA GLY A 524 -16.08 19.67 -16.84
C GLY A 524 -16.37 18.71 -18.00
N GLY A 525 -16.20 19.19 -19.24
CA GLY A 525 -16.44 18.38 -20.44
C GLY A 525 -17.89 17.96 -20.65
N ASN A 526 -18.85 18.65 -20.01
CA ASN A 526 -20.27 18.32 -20.04
C ASN A 526 -20.60 16.90 -19.55
N SER A 527 -19.82 16.36 -18.60
CA SER A 527 -19.91 14.98 -18.16
C SER A 527 -19.97 14.87 -16.64
N MET A 528 -20.91 14.06 -16.14
CA MET A 528 -21.00 13.71 -14.72
C MET A 528 -19.77 12.91 -14.21
N GLY A 529 -18.97 12.34 -15.11
CA GLY A 529 -17.75 11.61 -14.76
C GLY A 529 -16.56 12.49 -14.37
N SER A 530 -16.67 13.80 -14.56
CA SER A 530 -15.61 14.76 -14.21
C SER A 530 -15.66 15.15 -12.74
N TYR A 531 -14.50 15.42 -12.13
CA TYR A 531 -14.46 16.06 -10.82
C TYR A 531 -15.11 17.46 -10.89
N SER A 532 -15.89 17.80 -9.87
CA SER A 532 -16.36 19.17 -9.64
C SER A 532 -15.32 19.96 -8.84
N ALA A 533 -15.58 21.26 -8.62
CA ALA A 533 -14.87 22.00 -7.57
C ALA A 533 -15.05 21.30 -6.21
N SER A 534 -14.10 21.49 -5.29
CA SER A 534 -14.11 20.78 -4.01
C SER A 534 -15.25 21.18 -3.07
N GLN A 535 -15.78 22.40 -3.23
CA GLN A 535 -17.01 22.83 -2.54
C GLN A 535 -18.27 22.27 -3.21
N GLY A 536 -18.16 21.72 -4.42
CA GLY A 536 -19.27 21.23 -5.24
C GLY A 536 -19.47 22.04 -6.52
N ILE A 537 -20.36 21.53 -7.39
CA ILE A 537 -20.77 22.19 -8.63
C ILE A 537 -21.32 23.58 -8.32
N ASP A 538 -20.80 24.60 -9.00
CA ASP A 538 -21.13 26.00 -8.76
C ASP A 538 -22.63 26.30 -8.93
N SER A 539 -23.24 25.87 -10.03
CA SER A 539 -24.67 26.07 -10.27
C SER A 539 -25.54 25.45 -9.18
N VAL A 540 -25.17 24.27 -8.68
CA VAL A 540 -25.89 23.59 -7.59
C VAL A 540 -25.74 24.36 -6.28
N ARG A 541 -24.54 24.87 -5.94
CA ARG A 541 -24.37 25.73 -4.76
C ARG A 541 -25.23 26.98 -4.83
N GLN A 542 -25.35 27.58 -6.01
CA GLN A 542 -26.24 28.72 -6.23
C GLN A 542 -27.73 28.35 -6.06
N ASP A 543 -28.15 27.16 -6.51
CA ASP A 543 -29.51 26.68 -6.30
C ASP A 543 -29.82 26.39 -4.83
N VAL A 544 -28.87 25.82 -4.10
CA VAL A 544 -28.97 25.65 -2.64
C VAL A 544 -29.12 27.01 -1.95
N ALA A 545 -28.29 28.00 -2.31
CA ALA A 545 -28.39 29.34 -1.73
C ALA A 545 -29.76 29.99 -1.99
N ARG A 546 -30.27 29.91 -3.23
CA ARG A 546 -31.61 30.41 -3.56
C ARG A 546 -32.72 29.66 -2.82
N TYR A 547 -32.58 28.36 -2.62
CA TYR A 547 -33.52 27.56 -1.84
C TYR A 547 -33.56 28.01 -0.39
N ILE A 548 -32.40 28.20 0.24
CA ILE A 548 -32.28 28.68 1.62
C ILE A 548 -32.92 30.06 1.74
N GLU A 549 -32.62 30.98 0.82
CA GLU A 549 -33.21 32.33 0.80
C GLU A 549 -34.74 32.29 0.69
N ARG A 550 -35.30 31.44 -0.18
CA ARG A 550 -36.76 31.26 -0.30
C ARG A 550 -37.37 30.66 0.97
N ARG A 551 -36.79 29.58 1.49
CA ARG A 551 -37.24 28.88 2.70
C ARG A 551 -37.24 29.81 3.91
N ASP A 552 -36.22 30.65 4.02
CA ASP A 552 -36.02 31.54 5.15
C ASP A 552 -36.74 32.90 4.98
N GLY A 553 -37.58 33.07 3.96
CA GLY A 553 -38.41 34.27 3.79
C GLY A 553 -37.65 35.50 3.29
N GLY A 554 -36.60 35.30 2.48
CA GLY A 554 -35.79 36.36 1.89
C GLY A 554 -34.50 36.69 2.64
N VAL A 555 -34.14 35.92 3.67
CA VAL A 555 -32.83 36.07 4.33
C VAL A 555 -31.73 35.63 3.35
N PRO A 556 -30.82 36.52 2.92
CA PRO A 556 -29.83 36.20 1.90
C PRO A 556 -28.97 34.99 2.26
N CYS A 557 -28.49 34.27 1.25
CA CYS A 557 -27.55 33.17 1.38
C CYS A 557 -26.45 33.33 0.32
N ASP A 558 -25.19 33.25 0.74
CA ASP A 558 -24.04 33.32 -0.16
C ASP A 558 -23.68 31.92 -0.66
N PRO A 559 -23.64 31.64 -1.98
CA PRO A 559 -23.16 30.36 -2.52
C PRO A 559 -21.75 29.96 -2.07
N ASP A 560 -20.89 30.91 -1.70
CA ASP A 560 -19.53 30.65 -1.22
C ASP A 560 -19.51 30.17 0.24
N ASN A 561 -20.65 30.23 0.94
CA ASN A 561 -20.84 29.61 2.26
C ASN A 561 -21.37 28.17 2.18
N ILE A 562 -21.68 27.68 0.98
CA ILE A 562 -22.23 26.35 0.75
C ILE A 562 -21.12 25.37 0.36
N TYR A 563 -21.09 24.25 1.08
CA TYR A 563 -20.24 23.11 0.78
C TYR A 563 -21.13 21.89 0.53
N LEU A 564 -21.14 21.35 -0.68
CA LEU A 564 -21.76 20.08 -0.97
C LEU A 564 -20.96 18.95 -0.31
N THR A 565 -21.63 17.91 0.15
CA THR A 565 -21.06 16.84 0.99
C THR A 565 -21.59 15.47 0.61
N THR A 566 -20.89 14.41 1.03
CA THR A 566 -21.32 13.01 0.82
C THR A 566 -22.38 12.59 1.85
N GLY A 567 -23.52 13.27 1.80
CA GLY A 567 -24.54 13.28 2.84
C GLY A 567 -24.15 14.15 4.04
N ALA A 568 -25.12 14.52 4.88
CA ALA A 568 -24.87 15.39 6.05
C ALA A 568 -23.80 14.82 7.00
N SER A 569 -23.69 13.49 7.11
CA SER A 569 -22.69 12.83 7.95
C SER A 569 -21.26 13.26 7.63
N ASP A 570 -20.95 13.48 6.36
CA ASP A 570 -19.62 13.92 5.91
C ASP A 570 -19.35 15.38 6.31
N GLY A 571 -20.34 16.26 6.18
CA GLY A 571 -20.26 17.65 6.64
C GLY A 571 -20.05 17.75 8.15
N ILE A 572 -20.84 17.02 8.93
CA ILE A 572 -20.75 16.98 10.41
C ILE A 572 -19.34 16.53 10.84
N VAL A 573 -18.86 15.41 10.31
CA VAL A 573 -17.52 14.89 10.66
C VAL A 573 -16.42 15.84 10.22
N THR A 574 -16.57 16.54 9.10
CA THR A 574 -15.60 17.54 8.61
C THR A 574 -15.54 18.75 9.54
N MET A 575 -16.68 19.24 10.03
CA MET A 575 -16.74 20.33 11.00
C MET A 575 -16.16 19.92 12.36
N LEU A 576 -16.48 18.73 12.85
CA LEU A 576 -15.89 18.21 14.09
C LEU A 576 -14.35 18.07 13.95
N LYS A 577 -13.85 17.59 12.80
CA LYS A 577 -12.40 17.52 12.52
C LYS A 577 -11.71 18.89 12.60
N LEU A 578 -12.39 19.95 12.19
CA LEU A 578 -11.87 21.32 12.22
C LEU A 578 -11.87 21.91 13.65
N LEU A 579 -12.86 21.55 14.47
CA LEU A 579 -13.06 22.08 15.82
C LEU A 579 -12.22 21.39 16.90
N VAL A 580 -11.88 20.11 16.71
CA VAL A 580 -11.25 19.29 17.76
C VAL A 580 -9.74 19.54 17.85
N CYS A 581 -9.30 20.05 19.00
CA CYS A 581 -7.89 20.30 19.31
C CYS A 581 -7.63 20.21 20.84
N GLY A 582 -6.39 20.47 21.26
CA GLY A 582 -6.00 20.51 22.68
C GLY A 582 -5.86 19.14 23.32
N GLU A 583 -5.47 19.12 24.60
CA GLU A 583 -5.32 17.92 25.44
C GLU A 583 -5.74 18.23 26.90
N GLY A 584 -6.11 17.20 27.66
CA GLY A 584 -6.55 17.37 29.05
C GLY A 584 -7.69 18.38 29.19
N GLU A 585 -7.56 19.34 30.11
CA GLU A 585 -8.54 20.41 30.34
C GLU A 585 -8.71 21.35 29.14
N THR A 586 -7.74 21.43 28.22
CA THR A 586 -7.83 22.24 26.99
C THR A 586 -8.46 21.50 25.83
N ARG A 587 -8.74 20.20 25.98
CA ARG A 587 -9.33 19.36 24.93
C ARG A 587 -10.71 19.89 24.54
N THR A 588 -10.97 20.00 23.24
CA THR A 588 -12.30 20.40 22.75
C THR A 588 -13.40 19.48 23.29
N GLY A 589 -14.36 20.08 23.98
CA GLY A 589 -15.62 19.49 24.37
C GLY A 589 -16.73 19.90 23.41
N VAL A 590 -17.60 18.95 23.07
CA VAL A 590 -18.75 19.17 22.18
C VAL A 590 -20.02 18.72 22.88
N MET A 591 -20.99 19.62 22.96
CA MET A 591 -22.28 19.40 23.60
C MET A 591 -23.24 18.69 22.64
N ILE A 592 -23.77 17.53 23.05
CA ILE A 592 -24.71 16.72 22.27
C ILE A 592 -25.89 16.26 23.14
N SER A 593 -27.07 16.09 22.53
CA SER A 593 -28.29 15.74 23.25
C SER A 593 -28.26 14.32 23.79
N ILE A 594 -29.00 14.04 24.85
CA ILE A 594 -29.37 12.68 25.24
C ILE A 594 -30.90 12.60 25.31
N PRO A 595 -31.53 11.67 24.57
CA PRO A 595 -30.94 10.73 23.59
C PRO A 595 -30.40 11.44 22.32
N GLN A 596 -29.60 10.73 21.52
CA GLN A 596 -28.93 11.27 20.32
C GLN A 596 -28.99 10.36 19.10
N TYR A 597 -28.74 10.96 17.94
CA TYR A 597 -28.26 10.26 16.76
C TYR A 597 -26.80 9.77 16.98
N PRO A 598 -26.53 8.45 16.95
CA PRO A 598 -25.22 7.90 17.36
C PRO A 598 -24.00 8.31 16.53
N LEU A 599 -24.19 9.00 15.40
CA LEU A 599 -23.07 9.53 14.61
C LEU A 599 -22.21 10.49 15.45
N TYR A 600 -22.83 11.34 16.27
CA TYR A 600 -22.12 12.35 17.05
C TYR A 600 -21.16 11.71 18.07
N SER A 601 -21.64 10.81 18.92
CA SER A 601 -20.77 10.09 19.86
C SER A 601 -19.66 9.32 19.16
N ALA A 602 -19.98 8.64 18.06
CA ALA A 602 -18.99 7.88 17.30
C ALA A 602 -17.89 8.79 16.73
N ALA A 603 -18.26 9.93 16.13
CA ALA A 603 -17.32 10.89 15.57
C ALA A 603 -16.48 11.57 16.64
N LEU A 604 -17.07 11.97 17.78
CA LEU A 604 -16.33 12.55 18.90
C LEU A 604 -15.32 11.55 19.48
N ALA A 605 -15.72 10.27 19.64
CA ALA A 605 -14.83 9.22 20.07
C ALA A 605 -13.67 9.00 19.07
N GLU A 606 -13.96 8.93 17.76
CA GLU A 606 -12.95 8.76 16.70
C GLU A 606 -11.91 9.89 16.72
N LEU A 607 -12.37 11.13 16.89
CA LEU A 607 -11.55 12.33 16.95
C LEU A 607 -10.91 12.55 18.32
N GLY A 608 -11.28 11.75 19.32
CA GLY A 608 -10.83 11.87 20.71
C GLY A 608 -11.30 13.14 21.40
N ALA A 609 -12.41 13.75 20.97
CA ALA A 609 -13.02 14.91 21.62
C ALA A 609 -13.72 14.50 22.94
N VAL A 610 -14.01 15.48 23.80
CA VAL A 610 -14.81 15.25 25.01
C VAL A 610 -16.30 15.38 24.66
N GLN A 611 -17.06 14.32 24.91
CA GLN A 611 -18.52 14.34 24.77
C GLN A 611 -19.13 15.00 26.01
N ILE A 612 -19.85 16.12 25.82
CA ILE A 612 -20.60 16.80 26.87
C ILE A 612 -22.09 16.50 26.65
N ASN A 613 -22.71 15.80 27.59
CA ASN A 613 -24.11 15.42 27.47
C ASN A 613 -25.00 16.51 28.04
N TYR A 614 -26.02 16.92 27.28
CA TYR A 614 -27.17 17.65 27.82
C TYR A 614 -28.44 16.81 27.62
N TYR A 615 -29.34 16.82 28.60
CA TYR A 615 -30.52 15.98 28.57
C TYR A 615 -31.73 16.73 28.00
N LEU A 616 -32.40 16.12 27.03
CA LEU A 616 -33.69 16.63 26.54
C LEU A 616 -34.79 16.33 27.56
N ASN A 617 -35.74 17.25 27.69
CA ASN A 617 -36.81 17.09 28.68
C ASN A 617 -37.97 16.26 28.12
N GLU A 618 -38.00 14.96 28.46
CA GLU A 618 -39.05 14.01 28.03
C GLU A 618 -40.46 14.48 28.41
N GLU A 619 -40.65 15.01 29.62
CA GLU A 619 -41.94 15.49 30.12
C GLU A 619 -42.44 16.74 29.36
N LYS A 620 -41.52 17.50 28.75
CA LYS A 620 -41.81 18.68 27.93
C LYS A 620 -41.53 18.43 26.45
N CYS A 621 -42.00 17.29 25.93
CA CYS A 621 -41.93 16.93 24.51
C CYS A 621 -40.49 16.94 23.94
N TRP A 622 -39.51 16.50 24.72
CA TRP A 622 -38.09 16.49 24.34
C TRP A 622 -37.53 17.88 23.97
N SER A 623 -38.07 18.94 24.56
CA SER A 623 -37.58 20.31 24.41
C SER A 623 -36.18 20.48 25.03
N LEU A 624 -35.46 21.47 24.51
CA LEU A 624 -34.19 21.93 25.08
C LEU A 624 -34.47 22.84 26.28
N ASP A 625 -33.67 22.72 27.32
CA ASP A 625 -33.73 23.56 28.52
C ASP A 625 -32.40 24.28 28.72
N ILE A 626 -32.42 25.61 28.74
CA ILE A 626 -31.20 26.43 28.90
C ILE A 626 -30.52 26.19 30.24
N SER A 627 -31.28 25.90 31.30
CA SER A 627 -30.71 25.57 32.61
C SER A 627 -29.92 24.26 32.57
N GLU A 628 -30.39 23.28 31.79
CA GLU A 628 -29.69 22.02 31.57
C GLU A 628 -28.45 22.21 30.70
N LEU A 629 -28.53 23.02 29.64
CA LEU A 629 -27.36 23.38 28.83
C LEU A 629 -26.28 24.08 29.69
N GLN A 630 -26.68 25.02 30.55
CA GLN A 630 -25.77 25.72 31.46
C GLN A 630 -25.14 24.75 32.47
N ARG A 631 -25.94 23.86 33.07
CA ARG A 631 -25.44 22.83 34.01
C ARG A 631 -24.38 21.96 33.35
N ALA A 632 -24.66 21.42 32.16
CA ALA A 632 -23.74 20.56 31.42
C ALA A 632 -22.45 21.30 31.01
N LEU A 633 -22.58 22.56 30.61
CA LEU A 633 -21.45 23.41 30.25
C LEU A 633 -20.53 23.68 31.46
N ASP A 634 -21.10 24.03 32.61
CA ASP A 634 -20.34 24.36 33.81
C ASP A 634 -19.63 23.14 34.39
N GLU A 635 -20.28 21.97 34.38
CA GLU A 635 -19.65 20.70 34.75
C GLU A 635 -18.45 20.38 33.85
N ALA A 636 -18.61 20.54 32.53
CA ALA A 636 -17.60 20.20 31.54
C ALA A 636 -16.37 21.10 31.59
N ARG A 637 -16.52 22.37 31.96
CA ARG A 637 -15.42 23.35 32.10
C ARG A 637 -14.36 22.93 33.11
N HIS A 638 -14.69 22.05 34.04
CA HIS A 638 -13.72 21.51 35.00
C HIS A 638 -12.72 20.53 34.39
N HIS A 639 -12.98 19.98 33.20
CA HIS A 639 -12.17 18.91 32.64
C HIS A 639 -12.01 18.96 31.10
N CYS A 640 -12.56 19.96 30.42
CA CYS A 640 -12.38 20.20 28.99
C CYS A 640 -12.69 21.67 28.63
N ASN A 641 -12.49 22.03 27.37
CA ASN A 641 -12.84 23.33 26.81
C ASN A 641 -14.06 23.17 25.89
N PRO A 642 -15.30 23.46 26.35
CA PRO A 642 -16.49 23.38 25.51
C PRO A 642 -16.41 24.41 24.37
N ARG A 643 -16.52 23.96 23.12
CA ARG A 643 -16.41 24.84 21.94
C ARG A 643 -17.57 24.77 20.97
N ALA A 644 -18.40 23.73 21.04
CA ALA A 644 -19.49 23.55 20.09
C ALA A 644 -20.74 22.95 20.74
N LEU A 645 -21.90 23.34 20.21
CA LEU A 645 -23.21 22.84 20.60
C LEU A 645 -23.93 22.28 19.37
N CYS A 646 -24.16 20.97 19.38
CA CYS A 646 -24.91 20.28 18.34
C CYS A 646 -26.39 20.22 18.70
N ILE A 647 -27.24 20.67 17.78
CA ILE A 647 -28.70 20.62 17.90
C ILE A 647 -29.24 19.81 16.74
N ILE A 648 -30.12 18.85 17.02
CA ILE A 648 -30.81 18.04 16.01
C ILE A 648 -32.28 18.48 15.97
N ASN A 649 -32.71 19.11 14.88
CA ASN A 649 -34.05 19.66 14.75
C ASN A 649 -34.58 19.56 13.30
N PRO A 650 -35.66 18.81 13.03
CA PRO A 650 -36.38 17.91 13.93
C PRO A 650 -35.51 16.78 14.50
N GLY A 651 -35.80 16.35 15.73
CA GLY A 651 -34.90 15.48 16.48
C GLY A 651 -34.92 14.01 16.09
N ASN A 652 -33.77 13.35 16.22
CA ASN A 652 -33.58 11.91 16.03
C ASN A 652 -32.81 11.36 17.24
N PRO A 653 -33.38 10.43 18.04
CA PRO A 653 -34.54 9.58 17.75
C PRO A 653 -35.91 10.13 18.21
N THR A 654 -35.96 11.31 18.81
CA THR A 654 -37.10 11.80 19.61
C THR A 654 -38.26 12.39 18.81
N GLY A 655 -38.05 12.78 17.54
CA GLY A 655 -39.11 13.25 16.64
C GLY A 655 -39.72 14.61 16.98
N GLN A 656 -39.17 15.34 17.95
CA GLN A 656 -39.64 16.67 18.33
C GLN A 656 -39.24 17.73 17.30
N VAL A 657 -40.03 18.80 17.26
CA VAL A 657 -39.75 20.02 16.49
C VAL A 657 -39.63 21.16 17.48
N GLN A 658 -38.48 21.83 17.51
CA GLN A 658 -38.22 22.92 18.45
C GLN A 658 -39.02 24.17 18.05
N SER A 659 -39.56 24.87 19.03
CA SER A 659 -40.24 26.15 18.80
C SER A 659 -39.24 27.25 18.45
N ARG A 660 -39.72 28.34 17.82
CA ARG A 660 -38.89 29.50 17.49
C ARG A 660 -38.24 30.12 18.72
N GLU A 661 -38.98 30.22 19.83
CA GLU A 661 -38.49 30.79 21.10
C GLU A 661 -37.36 29.94 21.68
N CYS A 662 -37.50 28.62 21.64
CA CYS A 662 -36.46 27.69 22.07
C CYS A 662 -35.16 27.89 21.26
N ILE A 663 -35.27 28.05 19.93
CA ILE A 663 -34.12 28.31 19.06
C ILE A 663 -33.47 29.66 19.38
N GLU A 664 -34.27 30.72 19.62
CA GLU A 664 -33.73 32.03 20.05
C GLU A 664 -32.95 31.92 21.35
N ASP A 665 -33.48 31.21 22.34
CA ASP A 665 -32.84 31.03 23.64
C ASP A 665 -31.52 30.25 23.53
N VAL A 666 -31.47 29.24 22.65
CA VAL A 666 -30.23 28.50 22.34
C VAL A 666 -29.21 29.41 21.65
N ILE A 667 -29.63 30.27 20.73
CA ILE A 667 -28.74 31.23 20.06
C ILE A 667 -28.18 32.25 21.08
N ARG A 668 -29.02 32.79 21.97
CA ARG A 668 -28.57 33.68 23.06
C ARG A 668 -27.55 32.98 23.95
N PHE A 669 -27.82 31.72 24.31
CA PHE A 669 -26.90 30.90 25.11
C PHE A 669 -25.56 30.70 24.39
N ALA A 670 -25.57 30.29 23.13
CA ALA A 670 -24.35 30.07 22.35
C ALA A 670 -23.54 31.36 22.15
N ALA A 671 -24.20 32.51 21.93
CA ALA A 671 -23.55 33.80 21.83
C ALA A 671 -22.87 34.20 23.14
N LYS A 672 -23.59 34.06 24.27
CA LYS A 672 -23.07 34.36 25.62
C LYS A 672 -21.85 33.50 25.97
N GLU A 673 -21.94 32.21 25.67
CA GLU A 673 -20.93 31.22 26.06
C GLU A 673 -19.85 30.97 24.98
N ARG A 674 -19.94 31.66 23.83
CA ARG A 674 -19.04 31.57 22.68
C ARG A 674 -18.89 30.15 22.12
N LEU A 675 -20.03 29.51 21.85
CA LEU A 675 -20.11 28.16 21.30
C LEU A 675 -20.41 28.21 19.80
N PHE A 676 -19.69 27.39 19.03
CA PHE A 676 -19.99 27.13 17.63
C PHE A 676 -21.27 26.30 17.51
N LEU A 677 -22.28 26.80 16.80
CA LEU A 677 -23.54 26.08 16.61
C LEU A 677 -23.43 25.09 15.44
N MET A 678 -23.86 23.85 15.68
CA MET A 678 -24.00 22.82 14.65
C MET A 678 -25.47 22.40 14.57
N ALA A 679 -26.20 22.91 13.58
CA ALA A 679 -27.63 22.67 13.39
C ALA A 679 -27.86 21.53 12.37
N ASP A 680 -28.23 20.36 12.88
CA ASP A 680 -28.58 19.18 12.09
C ASP A 680 -30.06 19.22 11.70
N GLU A 681 -30.32 19.73 10.49
CA GLU A 681 -31.66 20.04 9.96
C GLU A 681 -32.05 19.06 8.84
N VAL A 682 -31.56 17.82 8.90
CA VAL A 682 -31.80 16.80 7.86
C VAL A 682 -33.26 16.38 7.74
N TYR A 683 -34.08 16.58 8.77
CA TYR A 683 -35.51 16.22 8.81
C TYR A 683 -36.44 17.43 8.58
N GLN A 684 -35.94 18.56 8.07
CA GLN A 684 -36.68 19.83 8.01
C GLN A 684 -38.05 19.76 7.30
N ASP A 685 -38.22 18.86 6.32
CA ASP A 685 -39.52 18.69 5.63
C ASP A 685 -40.42 17.61 6.28
N ASN A 686 -39.95 16.89 7.31
CA ASN A 686 -40.70 15.88 8.06
C ASN A 686 -41.36 16.49 9.31
N VAL A 687 -42.22 17.49 9.13
CA VAL A 687 -43.00 18.10 10.22
C VAL A 687 -44.46 17.69 10.08
N TYR A 688 -45.01 17.04 11.12
CA TYR A 688 -46.33 16.40 11.06
C TYR A 688 -47.36 16.97 12.02
N ALA A 689 -46.92 17.42 13.20
CA ALA A 689 -47.83 17.86 14.25
C ALA A 689 -48.45 19.22 13.89
N ASP A 690 -49.77 19.34 14.08
CA ASP A 690 -50.49 20.59 13.86
C ASP A 690 -49.92 21.71 14.73
N GLY A 691 -49.67 22.87 14.14
CA GLY A 691 -49.10 24.04 14.81
C GLY A 691 -47.58 23.99 15.02
N CYS A 692 -46.92 22.87 14.73
CA CYS A 692 -45.46 22.82 14.65
C CYS A 692 -44.99 23.27 13.26
N HIS A 693 -43.96 24.11 13.23
CA HIS A 693 -43.33 24.55 12.00
C HIS A 693 -41.81 24.38 12.11
N PHE A 694 -41.17 24.02 11.01
CA PHE A 694 -39.72 24.07 10.95
C PHE A 694 -39.26 25.52 10.91
N HIS A 695 -38.35 25.86 11.82
CA HIS A 695 -37.63 27.12 11.85
C HIS A 695 -36.15 26.80 11.74
N SER A 696 -35.49 27.29 10.68
CA SER A 696 -34.05 27.11 10.54
C SER A 696 -33.31 27.97 11.56
N PHE A 697 -32.20 27.46 12.07
CA PHE A 697 -31.31 28.24 12.94
C PHE A 697 -30.81 29.50 12.22
N LYS A 698 -30.56 29.42 10.92
CA LYS A 698 -30.20 30.58 10.09
C LYS A 698 -31.27 31.66 10.11
N LYS A 699 -32.53 31.32 9.82
CA LYS A 699 -33.62 32.31 9.81
C LYS A 699 -33.73 33.02 11.16
N VAL A 700 -33.79 32.26 12.25
CA VAL A 700 -33.95 32.82 13.60
C VAL A 700 -32.75 33.69 13.96
N LEU A 701 -31.52 33.25 13.67
CA LEU A 701 -30.31 34.01 13.93
C LEU A 701 -30.30 35.37 13.23
N PHE A 702 -30.70 35.44 11.96
CA PHE A 702 -30.77 36.69 11.21
C PHE A 702 -31.92 37.59 11.68
N GLU A 703 -33.08 37.01 12.03
CA GLU A 703 -34.21 37.76 12.60
C GLU A 703 -33.90 38.37 13.97
N MET A 704 -33.01 37.76 14.76
CA MET A 704 -32.53 38.30 16.04
C MET A 704 -31.61 39.52 15.88
N GLY A 705 -31.18 39.83 14.65
CA GLY A 705 -30.45 41.05 14.32
C GLY A 705 -28.92 40.92 14.32
N PRO A 706 -28.21 41.99 13.89
CA PRO A 706 -26.78 41.96 13.59
C PRO A 706 -25.88 41.69 14.80
N GLU A 707 -26.39 41.87 16.02
CA GLU A 707 -25.66 41.54 17.24
C GLU A 707 -25.39 40.03 17.35
N TYR A 708 -26.28 39.18 16.82
CA TYR A 708 -26.10 37.73 16.74
C TYR A 708 -25.68 37.29 15.33
N SER A 709 -26.34 37.82 14.29
CA SER A 709 -26.14 37.35 12.91
C SER A 709 -24.75 37.61 12.35
N ASN A 710 -23.98 38.56 12.92
CA ASN A 710 -22.60 38.84 12.51
C ASN A 710 -21.55 38.19 13.44
N THR A 711 -21.97 37.55 14.54
CA THR A 711 -21.05 37.12 15.61
C THR A 711 -21.13 35.63 15.91
N VAL A 712 -22.31 35.03 15.85
CA VAL A 712 -22.50 33.61 16.17
C VAL A 712 -22.07 32.76 14.98
N GLU A 713 -21.09 31.90 15.20
CA GLU A 713 -20.65 30.91 14.22
C GLU A 713 -21.67 29.76 14.14
N LEU A 714 -22.12 29.43 12.92
CA LEU A 714 -23.13 28.41 12.68
C LEU A 714 -22.76 27.57 11.45
N ALA A 715 -22.89 26.25 11.58
CA ALA A 715 -22.96 25.32 10.46
C ALA A 715 -24.32 24.61 10.46
N SER A 716 -25.09 24.76 9.38
CA SER A 716 -26.39 24.10 9.19
C SER A 716 -26.26 22.97 8.18
N PHE A 717 -26.78 21.79 8.48
CA PHE A 717 -26.62 20.57 7.67
C PHE A 717 -27.94 20.10 7.05
N HIS A 718 -27.90 19.68 5.79
CA HIS A 718 -29.03 19.06 5.11
C HIS A 718 -28.62 17.87 4.23
N SER A 719 -29.57 17.01 3.87
CA SER A 719 -29.29 15.77 3.13
C SER A 719 -30.43 15.33 2.21
N THR A 720 -30.07 14.71 1.08
CA THR A 720 -31.02 14.04 0.18
C THR A 720 -31.56 12.71 0.73
N SER A 721 -31.05 12.24 1.88
CA SER A 721 -31.33 10.89 2.40
C SER A 721 -32.66 10.78 3.13
N LYS A 722 -33.24 11.89 3.61
CA LYS A 722 -34.42 11.92 4.47
C LYS A 722 -35.57 12.61 3.76
N CYS A 723 -36.63 12.99 4.49
CA CYS A 723 -37.81 13.63 3.93
C CYS A 723 -38.57 12.74 2.94
N TYR A 724 -39.56 13.33 2.27
CA TYR A 724 -40.30 12.70 1.19
C TYR A 724 -39.39 12.28 0.02
N MET A 725 -38.16 12.78 -0.04
CA MET A 725 -37.16 12.46 -1.06
C MET A 725 -36.59 11.05 -0.84
N GLY A 726 -36.10 10.74 0.37
CA GLY A 726 -35.74 9.36 0.78
C GLY A 726 -34.54 8.71 0.06
N GLU A 727 -33.75 9.46 -0.71
CA GLU A 727 -32.73 8.95 -1.62
C GLU A 727 -31.38 8.66 -0.93
N CYS A 728 -31.40 7.76 0.07
CA CYS A 728 -30.27 7.45 0.95
C CYS A 728 -29.00 6.99 0.21
N GLY A 729 -29.14 6.23 -0.88
CA GLY A 729 -28.03 5.58 -1.58
C GLY A 729 -27.15 6.51 -2.43
N PHE A 730 -27.69 7.65 -2.88
CA PHE A 730 -26.95 8.61 -3.71
C PHE A 730 -26.00 9.50 -2.91
N ARG A 731 -26.12 9.52 -1.57
CA ARG A 731 -25.22 10.22 -0.65
C ARG A 731 -25.06 11.72 -0.96
N GLY A 732 -26.16 12.43 -1.24
CA GLY A 732 -26.17 13.89 -1.40
C GLY A 732 -26.38 14.63 -0.08
N GLY A 733 -25.70 15.76 0.08
CA GLY A 733 -25.80 16.65 1.24
C GLY A 733 -25.20 18.03 0.98
N TYR A 734 -25.50 18.97 1.86
CA TYR A 734 -24.77 20.24 1.95
C TYR A 734 -24.62 20.68 3.40
N MET A 735 -23.64 21.55 3.63
CA MET A 735 -23.57 22.38 4.82
C MET A 735 -23.43 23.84 4.42
N GLU A 736 -24.17 24.72 5.11
CA GLU A 736 -23.99 26.16 5.04
C GLU A 736 -23.22 26.62 6.28
N ILE A 737 -22.18 27.43 6.09
CA ILE A 737 -21.34 27.93 7.17
C ILE A 737 -21.33 29.46 7.16
N ILE A 738 -21.68 30.06 8.28
CA ILE A 738 -21.70 31.53 8.45
C ILE A 738 -20.81 31.96 9.62
N ASN A 739 -20.27 33.18 9.53
CA ASN A 739 -19.41 33.84 10.52
C ASN A 739 -18.11 33.09 10.89
N MET A 740 -17.72 32.08 10.12
CA MET A 740 -16.43 31.41 10.31
C MET A 740 -15.28 32.35 9.94
N ASP A 741 -14.23 32.34 10.76
CA ASP A 741 -12.98 33.04 10.47
C ASP A 741 -12.44 32.70 9.07
N SER A 742 -12.01 33.70 8.32
CA SER A 742 -11.61 33.55 6.92
C SER A 742 -10.39 32.65 6.71
N GLU A 743 -9.43 32.66 7.64
CA GLU A 743 -8.26 31.79 7.58
C GLU A 743 -8.65 30.34 7.88
N VAL A 744 -9.57 30.14 8.83
CA VAL A 744 -10.16 28.83 9.13
C VAL A 744 -10.98 28.31 7.94
N LYS A 745 -11.77 29.15 7.27
CA LYS A 745 -12.50 28.80 6.03
C LYS A 745 -11.55 28.38 4.90
N ALA A 746 -10.37 28.99 4.81
CA ALA A 746 -9.33 28.54 3.87
C ALA A 746 -8.79 27.15 4.23
N GLN A 747 -8.58 26.84 5.52
CA GLN A 747 -8.20 25.49 5.96
C GLN A 747 -9.31 24.46 5.71
N LEU A 748 -10.58 24.83 5.90
CA LEU A 748 -11.71 23.98 5.53
C LEU A 748 -11.68 23.66 4.02
N THR A 749 -11.48 24.68 3.19
CA THR A 749 -11.39 24.52 1.73
C THR A 749 -10.24 23.58 1.34
N LYS A 750 -9.09 23.69 2.00
CA LYS A 750 -7.96 22.75 1.84
C LYS A 750 -8.31 21.34 2.32
N LEU A 751 -9.01 21.19 3.44
CA LEU A 751 -9.39 19.90 3.99
C LEU A 751 -10.32 19.13 3.03
N VAL A 752 -11.30 19.82 2.43
CA VAL A 752 -12.20 19.21 1.45
C VAL A 752 -11.51 18.94 0.11
N SER A 753 -10.50 19.74 -0.28
CA SER A 753 -9.79 19.54 -1.55
C SER A 753 -8.90 18.28 -1.56
N VAL A 754 -8.40 17.84 -0.41
CA VAL A 754 -7.65 16.57 -0.29
C VAL A 754 -8.53 15.36 -0.67
N ARG A 755 -9.86 15.50 -0.59
CA ARG A 755 -10.84 14.48 -1.00
C ARG A 755 -11.35 14.67 -2.43
N LEU A 756 -10.79 15.63 -3.18
CA LEU A 756 -11.22 16.05 -4.51
C LEU A 756 -12.60 16.74 -4.50
N CYS A 757 -13.69 15.99 -4.52
CA CYS A 757 -15.07 16.49 -4.43
C CYS A 757 -16.05 15.38 -4.00
N PRO A 758 -17.26 15.71 -3.51
CA PRO A 758 -18.32 14.73 -3.31
C PRO A 758 -18.72 14.06 -4.64
N PRO A 759 -19.30 12.84 -4.62
CA PRO A 759 -19.80 12.21 -5.84
C PRO A 759 -20.82 13.08 -6.56
N VAL A 760 -20.58 13.35 -7.85
CA VAL A 760 -21.42 14.22 -8.68
C VAL A 760 -22.89 13.77 -8.75
N PRO A 761 -23.26 12.47 -8.82
CA PRO A 761 -24.66 12.06 -8.75
C PRO A 761 -25.40 12.56 -7.51
N GLY A 762 -24.72 12.57 -6.34
CA GLY A 762 -25.30 13.10 -5.10
C GLY A 762 -25.45 14.62 -5.11
N GLN A 763 -24.54 15.32 -5.77
CA GLN A 763 -24.64 16.78 -5.98
C GLN A 763 -25.78 17.11 -6.94
N ALA A 764 -25.90 16.39 -8.06
CA ALA A 764 -26.98 16.53 -9.02
C ALA A 764 -28.33 16.27 -8.36
N LEU A 765 -28.44 15.25 -7.51
CA LEU A 765 -29.67 15.00 -6.77
C LEU A 765 -29.98 16.13 -5.77
N MET A 766 -28.96 16.71 -5.13
CA MET A 766 -29.17 17.86 -4.24
C MET A 766 -29.78 19.04 -4.99
N ASP A 767 -29.35 19.31 -6.23
CA ASP A 767 -29.98 20.32 -7.11
C ASP A 767 -31.49 20.09 -7.26
N LEU A 768 -31.91 18.86 -7.51
CA LEU A 768 -33.31 18.50 -7.72
C LEU A 768 -34.15 18.60 -6.45
N VAL A 769 -33.52 18.33 -5.29
CA VAL A 769 -34.14 18.46 -3.97
C VAL A 769 -34.44 19.92 -3.67
N VAL A 770 -33.48 20.82 -3.91
CA VAL A 770 -33.62 22.25 -3.59
C VAL A 770 -34.32 23.06 -4.69
N ASN A 771 -34.47 22.46 -5.87
CA ASN A 771 -35.13 23.05 -7.03
C ASN A 771 -36.11 22.05 -7.68
N PRO A 772 -37.19 21.68 -6.97
CA PRO A 772 -38.19 20.75 -7.50
C PRO A 772 -38.95 21.37 -8.69
N PRO A 773 -39.63 20.55 -9.50
CA PRO A 773 -40.53 21.02 -10.55
C PRO A 773 -41.55 22.04 -10.01
N GLN A 774 -41.78 23.11 -10.76
CA GLN A 774 -42.67 24.21 -10.39
C GLN A 774 -44.06 24.04 -11.05
N PRO A 775 -45.13 24.61 -10.46
CA PRO A 775 -46.44 24.60 -11.09
C PRO A 775 -46.40 25.14 -12.52
N GLY A 776 -46.87 24.33 -13.48
CA GLY A 776 -46.86 24.65 -14.92
C GLY A 776 -45.67 24.07 -15.69
N GLU A 777 -44.71 23.41 -15.03
CA GLU A 777 -43.70 22.59 -15.70
C GLU A 777 -44.27 21.18 -16.04
N PRO A 778 -43.83 20.52 -17.14
CA PRO A 778 -44.37 19.24 -17.60
C PRO A 778 -44.38 18.06 -16.60
N SER A 779 -43.56 18.11 -15.55
CA SER A 779 -43.44 17.06 -14.54
C SER A 779 -44.29 17.29 -13.28
N VAL A 780 -45.05 18.40 -13.19
CA VAL A 780 -46.06 18.71 -12.13
C VAL A 780 -47.45 18.59 -12.72
#